data_AF-A0A7J7KP95-F1
#
_entry.id   AF-A0A7J7KP95-F1
#
_cell.length_a   1.000
_cell.length_b   1.000
_cell.length_c   1.000
_cell.angle_alpha   90.00
_cell.angle_beta   90.00
_cell.angle_gamma   90.00
#
_symmetry.space_group_name_H-M   'P 1'
#
loop_
_entity.id
_entity.type
_entity.pdbx_description
1 polymer ?
#
loop_
_entity_poly.entity_id
_entity_poly.type
_entity_poly.pdbx_seq_one_letter_code
_entity_poly.pdbx_strand_id
1 'polypeptide(L)'
;MASYLLPTMLSLCLIFCLHFSSATQSKMEIRMPNLRPSVEDYYVCTSIKVPSETYIITGELSPLTGKPSMRLWQTQVAHHILLFGCDEPFSYDSSWECGATCKKRSSIMFAWAKNADPTKLPPDVGYHIGGHSGVNYIVMQVHYARALTKDDPPDQSGIALYTSTIKPNFTQGIFLMAADFGHIPPKKTAAHLDVSCYFKSSKTIHPFAFRTHAHSLSTVISAYKRPAGHPQAKWEELGKGNPQWPQAFYPMKTKHTIQYNDIVVARCVYNSTSRDTDTHVGSKHTDEMCNFYMMYYTKGEAEYLQCGGNRIPSQARDMPDSSFELLPPNPKLDEQASGHHHHDHHGDGSSNSAGAITENTLVEFNSSGNAIDSWGDNLFYLPHGITIDKDDNIWLTDVALHQVFKFTPANRNTPSLTLGQRFKPGSTETSFCKPTDVAVLSDGGFFVSDGYCNGRIMRFDKDGHLVRQWGSMAVKGLFSRKPAPNQFTVVHSLALDEARDLLCAADRNNNRMQCFHTESEFLYEYDASEGVFAIASRPKTGDMVMVTSNQNKDSGHLHLLRFSATSAELGGTFTPAEDKFHVLHDVAVSSDGSRAYIAQLSPPYVYQFSMSAETDSRQNSHQTHTFMGSSHREGSSVSSQNVPIVVAVMLIVPIACILITLLIYKIYTQKVRGSQGKFDMGNIFSGGTKRGDRVGFSPLATNEDQYTDDEDELSNEKQTFVVRP
;
A
#
# COMPACT_ATOMS: atom_id res chain seq x y z
N MET A 1 53.99 57.64 2.12
CA MET A 1 53.21 56.58 2.80
C MET A 1 52.22 55.95 1.81
N ALA A 2 52.70 55.33 0.73
CA ALA A 2 51.86 54.78 -0.34
C ALA A 2 52.26 53.33 -0.70
N SER A 3 52.82 52.60 0.26
CA SER A 3 53.44 51.28 0.02
C SER A 3 52.82 50.14 0.84
N TYR A 4 51.82 50.41 1.69
CA TYR A 4 51.23 49.42 2.61
C TYR A 4 49.73 49.16 2.40
N LEU A 5 49.09 49.82 1.43
CA LEU A 5 47.65 49.68 1.15
C LEU A 5 47.32 48.68 0.03
N LEU A 6 48.28 48.35 -0.84
CA LEU A 6 48.05 47.40 -1.93
C LEU A 6 48.02 45.91 -1.49
N PRO A 7 48.90 45.42 -0.59
CA PRO A 7 48.86 44.01 -0.20
C PRO A 7 47.73 43.71 0.80
N THR A 8 47.26 44.72 1.54
CA THR A 8 46.12 44.58 2.47
C THR A 8 44.78 44.58 1.75
N MET A 9 44.61 45.39 0.69
CA MET A 9 43.42 45.36 -0.15
C MET A 9 43.32 44.08 -1.00
N LEU A 10 44.42 43.55 -1.54
CA LEU A 10 44.39 42.24 -2.22
C LEU A 10 44.10 41.08 -1.25
N SER A 11 44.64 41.11 -0.03
CA SER A 11 44.38 40.08 0.98
C SER A 11 42.94 40.13 1.50
N LEU A 12 42.37 41.32 1.71
CA LEU A 12 40.95 41.49 2.06
C LEU A 12 40.02 41.11 0.92
N CYS A 13 40.38 41.37 -0.35
CA CYS A 13 39.59 40.95 -1.50
C CYS A 13 39.67 39.44 -1.73
N LEU A 14 40.83 38.80 -1.47
CA LEU A 14 40.96 37.34 -1.42
C LEU A 14 40.18 36.73 -0.26
N ILE A 15 40.17 37.34 0.94
CA ILE A 15 39.39 36.86 2.08
C ILE A 15 37.88 37.05 1.86
N PHE A 16 37.45 38.16 1.24
CA PHE A 16 36.04 38.37 0.85
C PHE A 16 35.61 37.46 -0.30
N CYS A 17 36.47 37.21 -1.30
CA CYS A 17 36.18 36.23 -2.36
C CYS A 17 36.25 34.78 -1.86
N LEU A 18 37.06 34.47 -0.84
CA LEU A 18 37.12 33.15 -0.20
C LEU A 18 35.97 32.93 0.81
N HIS A 19 35.30 33.98 1.29
CA HIS A 19 34.11 33.86 2.16
C HIS A 19 32.77 33.90 1.40
N PHE A 20 32.77 34.21 0.10
CA PHE A 20 31.56 34.21 -0.74
C PHE A 20 31.50 33.07 -1.78
N SER A 21 32.38 32.07 -1.65
CA SER A 21 32.29 30.88 -2.49
C SER A 21 32.36 29.62 -1.63
N SER A 22 31.35 28.76 -1.83
CA SER A 22 31.19 27.39 -1.28
C SER A 22 30.31 27.32 0.00
N ALA A 23 29.03 26.91 -0.04
CA ALA A 23 28.33 26.23 -1.12
C ALA A 23 26.82 26.49 -1.05
N THR A 24 26.28 27.29 -1.98
CA THR A 24 24.82 27.38 -2.26
C THR A 24 24.27 26.10 -2.90
N GLN A 25 25.17 25.21 -3.32
CA GLN A 25 24.86 23.88 -3.81
C GLN A 25 25.41 22.82 -2.85
N SER A 26 24.59 21.84 -2.53
CA SER A 26 24.97 20.69 -1.70
C SER A 26 24.87 19.42 -2.53
N LYS A 27 25.66 18.41 -2.17
CA LYS A 27 25.55 17.08 -2.75
C LYS A 27 24.91 16.16 -1.71
N MET A 28 23.79 15.56 -2.05
CA MET A 28 23.19 14.45 -1.32
C MET A 28 23.43 13.16 -2.09
N GLU A 29 23.51 12.05 -1.38
CA GLU A 29 23.83 10.77 -1.99
C GLU A 29 23.00 9.68 -1.34
N ILE A 30 22.34 8.88 -2.17
CA ILE A 30 21.60 7.69 -1.77
C ILE A 30 22.28 6.48 -2.40
N ARG A 31 22.57 5.46 -1.59
CA ARG A 31 23.26 4.23 -2.00
C ARG A 31 22.62 3.02 -1.38
N MET A 32 22.69 1.90 -2.10
CA MET A 32 22.38 0.58 -1.54
C MET A 32 23.35 0.22 -0.41
N PRO A 33 22.87 -0.41 0.68
CA PRO A 33 23.65 -0.66 1.89
C PRO A 33 24.51 -1.93 1.77
N ASN A 34 25.40 -2.02 0.78
CA ASN A 34 26.28 -3.18 0.56
C ASN A 34 25.50 -4.51 0.42
N LEU A 35 24.49 -4.54 -0.44
CA LEU A 35 23.59 -5.68 -0.57
C LEU A 35 24.13 -6.75 -1.54
N ARG A 36 23.77 -8.02 -1.34
CA ARG A 36 23.94 -9.08 -2.35
C ARG A 36 22.59 -9.73 -2.65
N PRO A 37 21.88 -9.29 -3.72
CA PRO A 37 20.63 -9.92 -4.12
C PRO A 37 20.90 -11.37 -4.54
N SER A 38 20.18 -12.32 -3.95
CA SER A 38 20.34 -13.77 -4.20
C SER A 38 19.45 -14.31 -5.31
N VAL A 39 18.56 -13.48 -5.85
CA VAL A 39 17.52 -13.84 -6.83
C VAL A 39 17.66 -12.93 -8.05
N GLU A 40 17.32 -13.46 -9.23
CA GLU A 40 17.22 -12.68 -10.46
C GLU A 40 15.92 -11.83 -10.47
N ASP A 41 15.89 -10.74 -11.24
CA ASP A 41 14.75 -9.80 -11.32
C ASP A 41 14.27 -9.24 -9.96
N TYR A 42 15.21 -9.06 -9.04
CA TYR A 42 14.93 -8.61 -7.68
C TYR A 42 14.86 -7.07 -7.59
N TYR A 43 13.84 -6.53 -6.92
CA TYR A 43 13.66 -5.09 -6.72
C TYR A 43 13.94 -4.71 -5.27
N VAL A 44 14.96 -3.89 -5.02
CA VAL A 44 15.34 -3.49 -3.65
C VAL A 44 15.27 -1.99 -3.49
N CYS A 45 14.75 -1.58 -2.35
CA CYS A 45 14.51 -0.20 -1.99
C CYS A 45 15.40 0.20 -0.82
N THR A 46 15.80 1.45 -0.80
CA THR A 46 16.46 2.10 0.33
C THR A 46 15.98 3.55 0.42
N SER A 47 16.15 4.22 1.56
CA SER A 47 15.71 5.60 1.71
C SER A 47 16.74 6.48 2.41
N ILE A 48 16.67 7.78 2.10
CA ILE A 48 17.36 8.82 2.86
C ILE A 48 16.35 9.88 3.31
N LYS A 49 16.56 10.40 4.52
CA LYS A 49 15.80 11.55 5.02
C LYS A 49 16.35 12.84 4.41
N VAL A 50 15.46 13.71 3.95
CA VAL A 50 15.83 15.04 3.47
C VAL A 50 16.16 15.94 4.67
N PRO A 51 17.38 16.50 4.76
CA PRO A 51 17.85 17.15 5.99
C PRO A 51 17.22 18.54 6.22
N SER A 52 16.95 19.28 5.14
CA SER A 52 16.37 20.62 5.17
C SER A 52 15.68 20.93 3.85
N GLU A 53 14.85 21.97 3.82
CA GLU A 53 14.22 22.46 2.59
C GLU A 53 15.27 22.86 1.54
N THR A 54 15.16 22.29 0.33
CA THR A 54 16.11 22.50 -0.77
C THR A 54 15.48 22.12 -2.12
N TYR A 55 16.20 22.37 -3.22
CA TYR A 55 15.74 22.09 -4.59
C TYR A 55 16.76 21.19 -5.29
N ILE A 56 16.34 20.02 -5.80
CA ILE A 56 17.18 19.18 -6.65
C ILE A 56 17.29 19.83 -8.03
N ILE A 57 18.51 20.06 -8.49
CA ILE A 57 18.82 20.68 -9.78
C ILE A 57 19.38 19.70 -10.81
N THR A 58 19.99 18.60 -10.36
CA THR A 58 20.39 17.49 -11.23
C THR A 58 20.65 16.23 -10.41
N GLY A 59 20.51 15.07 -11.05
CA GLY A 59 20.80 13.75 -10.47
C GLY A 59 21.67 12.95 -11.42
N GLU A 60 22.70 12.30 -10.90
CA GLU A 60 23.66 11.51 -11.67
C GLU A 60 24.01 10.22 -10.94
N LEU A 61 24.40 9.16 -11.68
CA LEU A 61 24.95 7.96 -11.06
C LEU A 61 26.13 8.33 -10.16
N SER A 62 26.09 7.90 -8.90
CA SER A 62 27.13 8.26 -7.96
C SER A 62 28.40 7.44 -8.19
N PRO A 63 29.54 8.06 -8.58
CA PRO A 63 30.77 7.31 -8.82
C PRO A 63 31.23 6.63 -7.54
N LEU A 64 31.48 5.32 -7.59
CA LEU A 64 32.10 4.58 -6.50
C LEU A 64 33.55 5.04 -6.36
N THR A 65 33.93 5.52 -5.17
CA THR A 65 35.27 6.08 -4.94
C THR A 65 36.33 4.99 -5.10
N GLY A 66 37.32 5.24 -5.96
CA GLY A 66 38.60 4.50 -5.98
C GLY A 66 38.79 3.39 -7.03
N LYS A 67 37.80 3.03 -7.87
CA LYS A 67 38.02 2.05 -8.96
C LYS A 67 37.15 2.33 -10.21
N PRO A 68 37.73 2.64 -11.38
CA PRO A 68 36.99 2.84 -12.64
C PRO A 68 36.12 1.64 -13.06
N SER A 69 36.53 0.41 -12.68
CA SER A 69 35.80 -0.84 -12.94
C SER A 69 34.47 -0.95 -12.20
N MET A 70 34.26 -0.20 -11.12
CA MET A 70 33.03 -0.27 -10.32
C MET A 70 31.87 0.55 -10.92
N ARG A 71 32.15 1.53 -11.79
CA ARG A 71 31.10 2.22 -12.57
C ARG A 71 30.50 1.28 -13.63
N LEU A 72 31.34 0.44 -14.23
CA LEU A 72 30.90 -0.65 -15.12
C LEU A 72 30.10 -1.70 -14.34
N TRP A 73 30.50 -2.00 -13.11
CA TRP A 73 29.79 -2.92 -12.21
C TRP A 73 28.35 -2.50 -11.93
N GLN A 74 28.10 -1.24 -11.54
CA GLN A 74 26.73 -0.72 -11.34
C GLN A 74 25.86 -0.86 -12.60
N THR A 75 26.44 -0.66 -13.80
CA THR A 75 25.73 -0.87 -15.08
C THR A 75 25.61 -2.36 -15.48
N GLN A 76 26.35 -3.26 -14.84
CA GLN A 76 26.25 -4.71 -15.07
C GLN A 76 25.24 -5.37 -14.13
N VAL A 77 25.00 -4.77 -12.98
CA VAL A 77 24.19 -5.33 -11.88
C VAL A 77 22.80 -4.71 -11.81
N ALA A 78 22.68 -3.38 -11.96
CA ALA A 78 21.39 -2.71 -12.00
C ALA A 78 20.84 -2.65 -13.44
N HIS A 79 19.62 -3.15 -13.63
CA HIS A 79 18.87 -2.97 -14.87
C HIS A 79 18.36 -1.53 -15.00
N HIS A 80 17.72 -1.01 -13.95
CA HIS A 80 17.33 0.41 -13.83
C HIS A 80 17.24 0.84 -12.36
N ILE A 81 17.24 2.16 -12.13
CA ILE A 81 17.15 2.80 -10.81
C ILE A 81 16.06 3.88 -10.86
N LEU A 82 15.09 3.83 -9.96
CA LEU A 82 14.05 4.85 -9.81
C LEU A 82 14.21 5.58 -8.48
N LEU A 83 14.00 6.89 -8.48
CA LEU A 83 13.88 7.67 -7.24
C LEU A 83 12.45 8.15 -7.07
N PHE A 84 11.95 8.01 -5.84
CA PHE A 84 10.64 8.46 -5.41
C PHE A 84 10.77 9.43 -4.25
N GLY A 85 9.89 10.43 -4.22
CA GLY A 85 9.75 11.37 -3.12
C GLY A 85 8.46 11.11 -2.36
N CYS A 86 8.55 11.06 -1.04
CA CYS A 86 7.39 10.90 -0.17
C CYS A 86 7.62 11.46 1.24
N ASP A 87 6.53 11.54 2.01
CA ASP A 87 6.56 12.00 3.39
C ASP A 87 7.12 10.94 4.35
N GLU A 88 6.82 9.66 4.08
CA GLU A 88 7.30 8.52 4.87
C GLU A 88 7.64 7.35 3.91
N PRO A 89 8.85 6.75 4.01
CA PRO A 89 9.20 5.56 3.25
C PRO A 89 8.38 4.37 3.75
N PHE A 90 8.27 3.32 2.94
CA PHE A 90 7.56 2.10 3.33
C PHE A 90 8.18 1.48 4.59
N SER A 91 9.51 1.26 4.56
CA SER A 91 10.31 0.84 5.72
C SER A 91 11.37 1.87 6.08
N TYR A 92 11.79 1.88 7.35
CA TYR A 92 12.95 2.64 7.85
C TYR A 92 14.21 1.77 7.95
N ASP A 93 14.14 0.51 7.53
CA ASP A 93 15.30 -0.37 7.42
C ASP A 93 16.29 0.18 6.40
N SER A 94 17.55 -0.27 6.50
CA SER A 94 18.61 0.15 5.58
C SER A 94 18.28 -0.19 4.11
N SER A 95 17.54 -1.27 3.88
CA SER A 95 16.94 -1.64 2.61
C SER A 95 15.80 -2.64 2.81
N TRP A 96 14.89 -2.76 1.84
CA TRP A 96 13.77 -3.71 1.83
C TRP A 96 13.39 -4.13 0.40
N GLU A 97 12.62 -5.20 0.21
CA GLU A 97 12.07 -5.54 -1.12
C GLU A 97 11.00 -4.53 -1.55
N CYS A 98 11.07 -4.00 -2.77
CA CYS A 98 10.25 -2.87 -3.20
C CYS A 98 8.77 -3.18 -3.51
N GLY A 99 8.11 -4.11 -2.83
CA GLY A 99 6.66 -4.32 -2.98
C GLY A 99 5.87 -3.01 -2.85
N ALA A 100 6.32 -2.13 -1.95
CA ALA A 100 5.93 -0.73 -1.88
C ALA A 100 7.13 0.20 -1.63
N THR A 101 7.12 1.39 -2.25
CA THR A 101 8.20 2.38 -2.08
C THR A 101 7.94 3.30 -0.88
N CYS A 102 6.69 3.72 -0.67
CA CYS A 102 6.29 4.69 0.36
C CYS A 102 5.01 4.23 1.04
N LYS A 103 4.80 4.58 2.33
CA LYS A 103 3.57 4.21 3.08
C LYS A 103 2.30 4.82 2.52
N LYS A 104 2.42 6.01 1.93
CA LYS A 104 1.32 6.81 1.40
C LYS A 104 1.62 7.18 -0.06
N ARG A 105 1.45 8.45 -0.39
CA ARG A 105 1.72 8.98 -1.73
C ARG A 105 3.19 8.83 -2.09
N SER A 106 3.46 8.24 -3.25
CA SER A 106 4.78 8.18 -3.88
C SER A 106 4.78 9.05 -5.13
N SER A 107 5.80 9.87 -5.31
CA SER A 107 6.00 10.68 -6.52
C SER A 107 7.32 10.28 -7.16
N ILE A 108 7.31 9.74 -8.38
CA ILE A 108 8.54 9.47 -9.11
C ILE A 108 9.26 10.80 -9.40
N MET A 109 10.54 10.90 -9.07
CA MET A 109 11.33 12.12 -9.23
C MET A 109 12.35 11.98 -10.35
N PHE A 110 12.91 10.78 -10.49
CA PHE A 110 14.03 10.51 -11.37
C PHE A 110 14.00 9.04 -11.77
N ALA A 111 14.45 8.76 -12.99
CA ALA A 111 14.66 7.40 -13.47
C ALA A 111 15.99 7.35 -14.21
N TRP A 112 16.81 6.38 -13.88
CA TRP A 112 18.00 5.99 -14.63
C TRP A 112 17.79 4.59 -15.17
N ALA A 113 18.17 4.34 -16.41
CA ALA A 113 18.22 3.00 -16.97
C ALA A 113 19.57 2.79 -17.65
N LYS A 114 20.03 1.54 -17.67
CA LYS A 114 21.27 1.16 -18.35
C LYS A 114 21.22 1.64 -19.81
N ASN A 115 22.27 2.33 -20.24
CA ASN A 115 22.45 2.84 -21.61
C ASN A 115 21.40 3.85 -22.11
N ALA A 116 20.58 4.42 -21.22
CA ALA A 116 19.75 5.59 -21.52
C ALA A 116 20.47 6.87 -21.06
N ASP A 117 20.41 7.93 -21.88
CA ASP A 117 20.92 9.24 -21.49
C ASP A 117 20.11 9.76 -20.29
N PRO A 118 20.76 10.22 -19.19
CA PRO A 118 20.03 10.77 -18.06
C PRO A 118 19.30 12.04 -18.50
N THR A 119 18.03 12.15 -18.09
CA THR A 119 17.26 13.37 -18.33
C THR A 119 17.86 14.53 -17.54
N LYS A 120 18.27 15.57 -18.26
CA LYS A 120 18.75 16.82 -17.66
C LYS A 120 17.57 17.76 -17.42
N LEU A 121 17.51 18.33 -16.22
CA LEU A 121 16.55 19.40 -15.95
C LEU A 121 16.88 20.62 -16.83
N PRO A 122 15.86 21.34 -17.35
CA PRO A 122 16.09 22.60 -18.04
C PRO A 122 16.77 23.63 -17.12
N PRO A 123 17.44 24.66 -17.68
CA PRO A 123 18.00 25.74 -16.88
C PRO A 123 16.95 26.39 -15.99
N ASP A 124 17.31 26.68 -14.74
CA ASP A 124 16.45 27.37 -13.75
C ASP A 124 15.16 26.60 -13.38
N VAL A 125 15.23 25.26 -13.47
CA VAL A 125 14.20 24.33 -12.98
C VAL A 125 14.79 23.50 -11.84
N GLY A 126 14.01 23.29 -10.78
CA GLY A 126 14.38 22.35 -9.71
C GLY A 126 13.19 21.66 -9.07
N TYR A 127 13.43 20.50 -8.46
CA TYR A 127 12.41 19.75 -7.73
C TYR A 127 12.48 20.07 -6.24
N HIS A 128 11.39 20.61 -5.68
CA HIS A 128 11.33 21.07 -4.30
C HIS A 128 11.20 19.89 -3.32
N ILE A 129 12.07 19.82 -2.31
CA ILE A 129 12.10 18.77 -1.28
C ILE A 129 12.34 19.34 0.12
N GLY A 130 11.96 18.60 1.16
CA GLY A 130 12.06 19.01 2.56
C GLY A 130 11.07 20.13 2.92
N GLY A 131 11.10 20.57 4.18
CA GLY A 131 10.23 21.64 4.66
C GLY A 131 8.74 21.34 4.44
N HIS A 132 8.07 22.20 3.67
CA HIS A 132 6.63 22.09 3.39
C HIS A 132 6.31 21.48 2.01
N SER A 133 7.32 20.91 1.32
CA SER A 133 7.14 20.29 -0.01
C SER A 133 6.32 19.00 0.00
N GLY A 134 6.16 18.36 1.16
CA GLY A 134 5.57 17.02 1.28
C GLY A 134 6.50 15.89 0.86
N VAL A 135 7.79 16.18 0.59
CA VAL A 135 8.84 15.20 0.27
C VAL A 135 9.92 15.25 1.33
N ASN A 136 9.71 14.50 2.42
CA ASN A 136 10.64 14.43 3.56
C ASN A 136 11.64 13.27 3.44
N TYR A 137 11.37 12.30 2.58
CA TYR A 137 12.26 11.19 2.26
C TYR A 137 12.39 11.01 0.75
N ILE A 138 13.56 10.55 0.34
CA ILE A 138 13.84 10.08 -1.01
C ILE A 138 14.06 8.58 -0.92
N VAL A 139 13.28 7.82 -1.67
CA VAL A 139 13.36 6.36 -1.76
C VAL A 139 13.98 6.00 -3.10
N MET A 140 15.03 5.18 -3.09
CA MET A 140 15.67 4.65 -4.28
C MET A 140 15.32 3.18 -4.44
N GLN A 141 14.70 2.84 -5.56
CA GLN A 141 14.46 1.48 -6.02
C GLN A 141 15.53 1.10 -7.05
N VAL A 142 16.17 -0.06 -6.89
CA VAL A 142 17.07 -0.67 -7.87
C VAL A 142 16.45 -1.98 -8.31
N HIS A 143 16.28 -2.14 -9.62
CA HIS A 143 15.94 -3.43 -10.24
C HIS A 143 17.24 -4.11 -10.64
N TYR A 144 17.53 -5.29 -10.08
CA TYR A 144 18.73 -6.06 -10.35
C TYR A 144 18.56 -6.99 -11.54
N ALA A 145 19.49 -6.92 -12.50
CA ALA A 145 19.46 -7.72 -13.72
C ALA A 145 19.89 -9.19 -13.53
N ARG A 146 20.55 -9.50 -12.41
CA ARG A 146 21.02 -10.86 -12.05
C ARG A 146 21.28 -10.97 -10.56
N ALA A 147 21.25 -12.19 -10.05
CA ALA A 147 21.75 -12.49 -8.71
C ALA A 147 23.27 -12.23 -8.60
N LEU A 148 23.71 -11.81 -7.42
CA LEU A 148 25.13 -11.67 -7.08
C LEU A 148 25.62 -12.92 -6.36
N THR A 149 26.72 -13.50 -6.85
CA THR A 149 27.38 -14.66 -6.26
C THR A 149 28.33 -14.26 -5.12
N LYS A 150 28.88 -15.23 -4.39
CA LYS A 150 29.87 -14.97 -3.32
C LYS A 150 31.16 -14.31 -3.84
N ASP A 151 31.49 -14.53 -5.12
CA ASP A 151 32.66 -13.97 -5.78
C ASP A 151 32.41 -12.53 -6.26
N ASP A 152 31.15 -12.11 -6.33
CA ASP A 152 30.77 -10.76 -6.70
C ASP A 152 30.89 -9.78 -5.50
N PRO A 153 31.40 -8.56 -5.72
CA PRO A 153 31.40 -7.53 -4.68
C PRO A 153 29.96 -7.12 -4.33
N PRO A 154 29.66 -6.79 -3.05
CA PRO A 154 28.35 -6.27 -2.66
C PRO A 154 27.98 -5.00 -3.44
N ASP A 155 26.70 -4.85 -3.74
CA ASP A 155 26.16 -3.69 -4.42
C ASP A 155 26.18 -2.44 -3.53
N GLN A 156 26.75 -1.37 -4.08
CA GLN A 156 26.74 -0.02 -3.51
C GLN A 156 26.19 0.99 -4.54
N SER A 157 25.36 0.51 -5.46
CA SER A 157 24.75 1.33 -6.50
C SER A 157 24.01 2.49 -5.85
N GLY A 158 24.19 3.67 -6.42
CA GLY A 158 23.57 4.88 -5.90
C GLY A 158 23.48 6.02 -6.87
N ILE A 159 22.73 7.03 -6.47
CA ILE A 159 22.50 8.28 -7.19
C ILE A 159 23.01 9.45 -6.33
N ALA A 160 23.81 10.31 -6.95
CA ALA A 160 24.19 11.60 -6.41
C ALA A 160 23.17 12.64 -6.86
N LEU A 161 22.58 13.35 -5.91
CA LEU A 161 21.65 14.44 -6.12
C LEU A 161 22.34 15.76 -5.77
N TYR A 162 22.38 16.66 -6.74
CA TYR A 162 22.89 18.01 -6.53
C TYR A 162 21.70 18.90 -6.21
N THR A 163 21.76 19.57 -5.08
CA THR A 163 20.70 20.45 -4.59
C THR A 163 21.17 21.87 -4.42
N SER A 164 20.23 22.82 -4.41
CA SER A 164 20.49 24.21 -4.08
C SER A 164 19.45 24.74 -3.10
N THR A 165 19.88 25.61 -2.18
CA THR A 165 18.97 26.37 -1.31
C THR A 165 18.38 27.59 -2.03
N ILE A 166 18.90 27.95 -3.20
CA ILE A 166 18.35 29.02 -4.04
C ILE A 166 17.11 28.48 -4.75
N LYS A 167 15.97 29.12 -4.51
CA LYS A 167 14.72 28.79 -5.17
C LYS A 167 14.82 29.09 -6.68
N PRO A 168 14.64 28.09 -7.56
CA PRO A 168 14.57 28.31 -9.00
C PRO A 168 13.29 29.06 -9.38
N ASN A 169 13.30 29.74 -10.53
CA ASN A 169 12.09 30.42 -11.02
C ASN A 169 10.97 29.45 -11.41
N PHE A 170 11.35 28.22 -11.77
CA PHE A 170 10.42 27.16 -12.14
C PHE A 170 10.64 25.93 -11.26
N THR A 171 9.54 25.30 -10.87
CA THR A 171 9.59 24.02 -10.15
C THR A 171 9.18 22.88 -11.06
N GLN A 172 9.81 21.73 -10.88
CA GLN A 172 9.52 20.50 -11.61
C GLN A 172 8.40 19.72 -10.94
N GLY A 173 7.49 19.16 -11.74
CA GLY A 173 6.46 18.24 -11.29
C GLY A 173 6.35 17.02 -12.20
N ILE A 174 5.47 16.09 -11.81
CA ILE A 174 5.07 14.95 -12.62
C ILE A 174 3.59 15.05 -12.93
N PHE A 175 3.27 14.82 -14.20
CA PHE A 175 1.92 14.55 -14.64
C PHE A 175 1.84 13.11 -15.14
N LEU A 176 1.12 12.26 -14.41
CA LEU A 176 0.91 10.87 -14.79
C LEU A 176 -0.43 10.68 -15.50
N MET A 177 -0.39 10.07 -16.68
CA MET A 177 -1.54 9.50 -17.34
C MET A 177 -1.48 7.98 -17.21
N ALA A 178 -2.46 7.38 -16.53
CA ALA A 178 -2.47 5.94 -16.26
C ALA A 178 -3.87 5.35 -16.53
N ALA A 179 -3.92 4.14 -17.08
CA ALA A 179 -5.18 3.37 -17.05
C ALA A 179 -5.43 2.93 -15.61
N ASP A 180 -6.63 3.21 -15.09
CA ASP A 180 -7.08 2.75 -13.77
C ASP A 180 -7.84 1.42 -13.85
N PHE A 181 -8.42 1.10 -15.01
CA PHE A 181 -9.05 -0.18 -15.34
C PHE A 181 -9.00 -0.39 -16.87
N GLY A 182 -9.14 -1.64 -17.30
CA GLY A 182 -9.16 -2.01 -18.71
C GLY A 182 -8.88 -3.51 -18.88
N HIS A 183 -9.42 -4.08 -19.95
CA HIS A 183 -9.11 -5.45 -20.36
C HIS A 183 -8.59 -5.44 -21.79
N ILE A 184 -7.63 -6.31 -22.05
CA ILE A 184 -6.95 -6.50 -23.33
C ILE A 184 -7.35 -7.90 -23.79
N PRO A 185 -8.24 -8.02 -24.80
CA PRO A 185 -8.69 -9.32 -25.28
C PRO A 185 -7.52 -10.17 -25.81
N PRO A 186 -7.55 -11.50 -25.67
CA PRO A 186 -6.53 -12.39 -26.21
C PRO A 186 -6.59 -12.43 -27.74
N LYS A 187 -5.51 -12.93 -28.35
CA LYS A 187 -5.43 -13.16 -29.80
C LYS A 187 -5.62 -11.90 -30.66
N LYS A 188 -5.26 -10.72 -30.14
CA LYS A 188 -5.28 -9.46 -30.90
C LYS A 188 -3.86 -9.02 -31.23
N THR A 189 -3.63 -8.65 -32.49
CA THR A 189 -2.35 -8.07 -32.95
C THR A 189 -2.20 -6.59 -32.56
N ALA A 190 -3.32 -5.90 -32.31
CA ALA A 190 -3.37 -4.49 -31.94
C ALA A 190 -4.62 -4.19 -31.08
N ALA A 191 -4.65 -4.71 -29.85
CA ALA A 191 -5.59 -4.23 -28.83
C ALA A 191 -5.10 -2.89 -28.25
N HIS A 192 -5.98 -2.07 -27.68
CA HIS A 192 -5.54 -0.80 -27.08
C HIS A 192 -6.35 -0.40 -25.85
N LEU A 193 -5.70 0.39 -25.00
CA LEU A 193 -6.33 1.11 -23.90
C LEU A 193 -6.03 2.60 -24.03
N ASP A 194 -7.04 3.40 -23.75
CA ASP A 194 -6.97 4.86 -23.80
C ASP A 194 -7.08 5.46 -22.40
N VAL A 195 -6.35 6.54 -22.18
CA VAL A 195 -6.40 7.37 -20.97
C VAL A 195 -6.68 8.79 -21.43
N SER A 196 -7.75 9.41 -20.98
CA SER A 196 -8.14 10.74 -21.46
C SER A 196 -8.74 11.60 -20.36
N CYS A 197 -8.33 12.87 -20.28
CA CYS A 197 -8.85 13.84 -19.31
C CYS A 197 -8.83 15.26 -19.87
N TYR A 198 -9.67 16.11 -19.28
CA TYR A 198 -9.47 17.56 -19.32
C TYR A 198 -8.41 17.93 -18.29
N PHE A 199 -7.43 18.73 -18.69
CA PHE A 199 -6.44 19.27 -17.78
C PHE A 199 -7.08 20.30 -16.85
N LYS A 200 -7.06 20.06 -15.53
CA LYS A 200 -7.79 20.89 -14.55
C LYS A 200 -6.92 21.73 -13.62
N SER A 201 -5.58 21.69 -13.76
CA SER A 201 -4.73 22.59 -12.98
C SER A 201 -4.93 24.03 -13.44
N SER A 202 -4.95 24.96 -12.48
CA SER A 202 -4.96 26.40 -12.76
C SER A 202 -3.60 26.91 -13.27
N LYS A 203 -2.55 26.10 -13.13
CA LYS A 203 -1.20 26.42 -13.59
C LYS A 203 -0.98 25.89 -15.01
N THR A 204 -0.34 26.70 -15.82
CA THR A 204 0.18 26.27 -17.12
C THR A 204 1.45 25.46 -16.92
N ILE A 205 1.51 24.28 -17.54
CA ILE A 205 2.68 23.39 -17.43
C ILE A 205 3.41 23.26 -18.76
N HIS A 206 4.72 23.04 -18.67
CA HIS A 206 5.60 22.83 -19.81
C HIS A 206 6.30 21.47 -19.70
N PRO A 207 5.73 20.42 -20.31
CA PRO A 207 6.37 19.12 -20.38
C PRO A 207 7.71 19.18 -21.13
N PHE A 208 8.72 18.46 -20.62
CA PHE A 208 10.06 18.44 -21.22
C PHE A 208 10.68 17.04 -21.34
N ALA A 209 10.19 16.07 -20.57
CA ALA A 209 10.58 14.66 -20.71
C ALA A 209 9.40 13.75 -20.39
N PHE A 210 9.42 12.52 -20.92
CA PHE A 210 8.38 11.53 -20.68
C PHE A 210 8.96 10.14 -20.46
N ARG A 211 8.22 9.29 -19.74
CA ARG A 211 8.53 7.87 -19.54
C ARG A 211 7.29 7.04 -19.83
N THR A 212 7.44 6.00 -20.62
CA THR A 212 6.41 5.00 -20.91
C THR A 212 6.64 3.76 -20.07
N HIS A 213 5.58 3.18 -19.51
CA HIS A 213 5.66 1.94 -18.75
C HIS A 213 4.43 1.07 -19.00
N ALA A 214 4.71 -0.19 -19.29
CA ALA A 214 3.79 -1.30 -19.46
C ALA A 214 4.56 -2.62 -19.21
N HIS A 215 3.86 -3.75 -19.17
CA HIS A 215 4.49 -5.06 -19.09
C HIS A 215 4.74 -5.61 -20.51
N SER A 216 4.73 -6.93 -20.71
CA SER A 216 5.28 -7.61 -21.88
C SER A 216 4.49 -7.44 -23.19
N LEU A 217 3.21 -7.09 -23.15
CA LEU A 217 2.32 -7.06 -24.32
C LEU A 217 2.35 -5.72 -25.04
N SER A 218 2.63 -4.62 -24.34
CA SER A 218 2.54 -3.29 -24.93
C SER A 218 3.68 -3.05 -25.91
N THR A 219 3.33 -2.62 -27.11
CA THR A 219 4.24 -2.41 -28.25
C THR A 219 4.56 -0.92 -28.46
N VAL A 220 3.61 -0.04 -28.13
CA VAL A 220 3.80 1.41 -28.20
C VAL A 220 2.85 2.12 -27.24
N ILE A 221 3.36 3.17 -26.61
CA ILE A 221 2.54 4.13 -25.84
C ILE A 221 2.78 5.52 -26.43
N SER A 222 1.71 6.22 -26.76
CA SER A 222 1.74 7.58 -27.30
C SER A 222 0.81 8.50 -26.54
N ALA A 223 1.20 9.77 -26.37
CA ALA A 223 0.38 10.79 -25.74
C ALA A 223 0.26 12.04 -26.62
N TYR A 224 -0.91 12.65 -26.60
CA TYR A 224 -1.28 13.80 -27.42
C TYR A 224 -2.06 14.82 -26.60
N LYS A 225 -2.06 16.06 -27.06
CA LYS A 225 -2.96 17.11 -26.57
C LYS A 225 -3.73 17.82 -27.69
N ARG A 226 -4.86 18.40 -27.31
CA ARG A 226 -5.66 19.29 -28.16
C ARG A 226 -6.43 20.30 -27.29
N PRO A 227 -6.57 21.58 -27.71
CA PRO A 227 -7.41 22.53 -27.00
C PRO A 227 -8.88 22.09 -26.97
N ALA A 228 -9.54 22.15 -25.81
CA ALA A 228 -10.97 21.86 -25.73
C ALA A 228 -11.81 22.89 -26.48
N GLY A 229 -12.95 22.45 -27.05
CA GLY A 229 -13.85 23.33 -27.80
C GLY A 229 -13.39 23.68 -29.22
N HIS A 230 -12.21 23.20 -29.63
CA HIS A 230 -11.67 23.39 -30.98
C HIS A 230 -11.48 22.03 -31.69
N PRO A 231 -12.57 21.36 -32.12
CA PRO A 231 -12.48 20.02 -32.73
C PRO A 231 -11.65 20.00 -34.04
N GLN A 232 -11.56 21.15 -34.72
CA GLN A 232 -10.74 21.33 -35.93
C GLN A 232 -9.24 21.53 -35.61
N ALA A 233 -8.86 21.73 -34.35
CA ALA A 233 -7.46 21.85 -33.97
C ALA A 233 -6.75 20.51 -34.15
N LYS A 234 -5.55 20.55 -34.76
CA LYS A 234 -4.72 19.36 -34.96
C LYS A 234 -4.23 18.84 -33.60
N TRP A 235 -4.22 17.51 -33.44
CA TRP A 235 -3.58 16.85 -32.32
C TRP A 235 -2.07 17.10 -32.33
N GLU A 236 -1.54 17.44 -31.16
CA GLU A 236 -0.11 17.66 -30.94
C GLU A 236 0.46 16.48 -30.16
N GLU A 237 1.40 15.73 -30.76
CA GLU A 237 2.08 14.61 -30.09
C GLU A 237 2.99 15.14 -28.99
N LEU A 238 2.73 14.74 -27.74
CA LEU A 238 3.56 15.06 -26.58
C LEU A 238 4.77 14.13 -26.48
N GLY A 239 4.57 12.86 -26.83
CA GLY A 239 5.62 11.86 -26.84
C GLY A 239 5.11 10.48 -27.26
N LYS A 240 6.03 9.65 -27.73
CA LYS A 240 5.77 8.29 -28.19
C LYS A 240 6.97 7.42 -27.81
N GLY A 241 6.71 6.32 -27.11
CA GLY A 241 7.74 5.42 -26.58
C GLY A 241 7.38 3.95 -26.78
N ASN A 242 8.39 3.10 -26.92
CA ASN A 242 8.25 1.64 -26.86
C ASN A 242 8.51 1.24 -25.40
N PRO A 243 7.51 0.72 -24.67
CA PRO A 243 7.67 0.39 -23.26
C PRO A 243 8.58 -0.83 -23.00
N GLN A 244 8.96 -1.59 -24.05
CA GLN A 244 9.97 -2.65 -23.95
C GLN A 244 11.40 -2.12 -24.04
N TRP A 245 11.60 -0.87 -24.49
CA TRP A 245 12.90 -0.22 -24.40
C TRP A 245 13.20 0.22 -22.97
N PRO A 246 14.47 0.55 -22.63
CA PRO A 246 14.83 0.98 -21.28
C PRO A 246 13.90 2.07 -20.75
N GLN A 247 13.15 1.76 -19.68
CA GLN A 247 12.08 2.62 -19.18
C GLN A 247 12.60 3.83 -18.36
N ALA A 248 13.44 4.65 -18.98
CA ALA A 248 13.92 5.93 -18.47
C ALA A 248 13.00 7.09 -18.91
N PHE A 249 13.31 8.29 -18.41
CA PHE A 249 12.76 9.51 -19.00
C PHE A 249 13.51 9.86 -20.27
N TYR A 250 12.77 10.03 -21.36
CA TYR A 250 13.25 10.49 -22.65
C TYR A 250 12.90 11.96 -22.85
N PRO A 251 13.80 12.77 -23.42
CA PRO A 251 13.50 14.17 -23.71
C PRO A 251 12.40 14.28 -24.77
N MET A 252 11.51 15.26 -24.59
CA MET A 252 10.51 15.57 -25.61
C MET A 252 11.18 16.24 -26.82
N LYS A 253 10.74 15.85 -28.03
CA LYS A 253 11.30 16.37 -29.29
C LYS A 253 10.97 17.85 -29.51
N THR A 254 9.81 18.27 -29.02
CA THR A 254 9.26 19.61 -29.20
C THR A 254 8.84 20.19 -27.86
N LYS A 255 8.82 21.52 -27.78
CA LYS A 255 8.35 22.22 -26.58
C LYS A 255 6.82 22.24 -26.60
N HIS A 256 6.23 21.77 -25.52
CA HIS A 256 4.79 21.70 -25.36
C HIS A 256 4.34 22.60 -24.21
N THR A 257 3.10 23.08 -24.32
CA THR A 257 2.42 23.79 -23.24
C THR A 257 1.04 23.19 -23.07
N ILE A 258 0.68 22.84 -21.83
CA ILE A 258 -0.66 22.35 -21.47
C ILE A 258 -1.28 23.37 -20.51
N GLN A 259 -2.48 23.83 -20.85
CA GLN A 259 -3.22 24.85 -20.12
C GLN A 259 -4.55 24.32 -19.61
N TYR A 260 -5.17 25.08 -18.70
CA TYR A 260 -6.49 24.75 -18.17
C TYR A 260 -7.47 24.42 -19.29
N ASN A 261 -8.14 23.29 -19.12
CA ASN A 261 -9.13 22.71 -20.01
C ASN A 261 -8.60 22.11 -21.32
N ASP A 262 -7.29 22.08 -21.57
CA ASP A 262 -6.74 21.27 -22.67
C ASP A 262 -7.15 19.80 -22.51
N ILE A 263 -7.39 19.11 -23.61
CA ILE A 263 -7.62 17.67 -23.65
C ILE A 263 -6.27 16.99 -23.78
N VAL A 264 -5.99 16.05 -22.90
CA VAL A 264 -4.83 15.17 -23.01
C VAL A 264 -5.30 13.73 -23.16
N VAL A 265 -4.69 13.00 -24.08
CA VAL A 265 -5.00 11.58 -24.31
C VAL A 265 -3.70 10.79 -24.46
N ALA A 266 -3.61 9.64 -23.79
CA ALA A 266 -2.58 8.64 -24.01
C ALA A 266 -3.23 7.34 -24.50
N ARG A 267 -2.58 6.66 -25.44
CA ARG A 267 -2.98 5.37 -25.99
C ARG A 267 -1.85 4.37 -25.83
N CYS A 268 -2.17 3.23 -25.26
CA CYS A 268 -1.28 2.07 -25.16
C CYS A 268 -1.78 0.98 -26.11
N VAL A 269 -0.90 0.47 -26.97
CA VAL A 269 -1.23 -0.54 -27.98
C VAL A 269 -0.51 -1.84 -27.66
N TYR A 270 -1.25 -2.93 -27.66
CA TYR A 270 -0.81 -4.24 -27.19
C TYR A 270 -0.88 -5.27 -28.31
N ASN A 271 0.12 -6.16 -28.30
CA ASN A 271 0.09 -7.41 -29.03
C ASN A 271 -0.20 -8.55 -28.03
N SER A 272 -1.45 -9.03 -28.01
CA SER A 272 -1.93 -10.10 -27.13
C SER A 272 -2.06 -11.45 -27.87
N THR A 273 -1.39 -11.63 -29.01
CA THR A 273 -1.45 -12.87 -29.80
C THR A 273 -0.99 -14.11 -29.03
N SER A 274 -0.04 -13.94 -28.10
CA SER A 274 0.47 -14.99 -27.21
C SER A 274 -0.47 -15.35 -26.06
N ARG A 275 -1.46 -14.50 -25.74
CA ARG A 275 -2.38 -14.75 -24.62
C ARG A 275 -3.59 -15.56 -25.07
N ASP A 276 -4.07 -16.44 -24.20
CA ASP A 276 -5.29 -17.24 -24.40
C ASP A 276 -6.50 -16.69 -23.63
N THR A 277 -6.27 -15.83 -22.64
CA THR A 277 -7.29 -15.18 -21.81
C THR A 277 -7.13 -13.66 -21.82
N ASP A 278 -8.16 -12.95 -21.39
CA ASP A 278 -8.12 -11.50 -21.21
C ASP A 278 -7.00 -11.10 -20.23
N THR A 279 -6.21 -10.11 -20.61
CA THR A 279 -5.22 -9.49 -19.74
C THR A 279 -5.79 -8.20 -19.15
N HIS A 280 -5.71 -8.03 -17.84
CA HIS A 280 -6.29 -6.87 -17.15
C HIS A 280 -5.22 -5.85 -16.80
N VAL A 281 -5.64 -4.59 -16.55
CA VAL A 281 -4.75 -3.58 -15.99
C VAL A 281 -4.44 -3.93 -14.53
N GLY A 282 -3.16 -4.06 -14.18
CA GLY A 282 -2.73 -4.47 -12.85
C GLY A 282 -1.21 -4.42 -12.68
N SER A 283 -0.73 -4.70 -11.47
CA SER A 283 0.68 -4.56 -11.10
C SER A 283 1.51 -5.83 -11.24
N LYS A 284 0.89 -6.98 -11.51
CA LYS A 284 1.61 -8.25 -11.68
C LYS A 284 2.21 -8.33 -13.08
N HIS A 285 3.32 -9.04 -13.25
CA HIS A 285 3.92 -9.28 -14.58
C HIS A 285 2.97 -9.98 -15.58
N THR A 286 1.97 -10.73 -15.07
CA THR A 286 0.90 -11.35 -15.86
C THR A 286 -0.19 -10.36 -16.27
N ASP A 287 -0.38 -9.28 -15.53
CA ASP A 287 -1.26 -8.16 -15.86
C ASP A 287 -0.58 -7.24 -16.88
N GLU A 288 -1.24 -6.14 -17.25
CA GLU A 288 -0.65 -5.07 -18.04
C GLU A 288 -0.77 -3.70 -17.37
N MET A 289 0.04 -2.76 -17.83
CA MET A 289 -0.08 -1.36 -17.43
C MET A 289 -0.17 -0.45 -18.65
N CYS A 290 -0.68 0.76 -18.43
CA CYS A 290 -0.71 1.82 -19.43
C CYS A 290 -0.31 3.12 -18.78
N ASN A 291 0.98 3.33 -18.55
CA ASN A 291 1.48 4.50 -17.84
C ASN A 291 2.32 5.40 -18.75
N PHE A 292 1.94 6.67 -18.79
CA PHE A 292 2.68 7.74 -19.46
C PHE A 292 2.98 8.84 -18.44
N TYR A 293 4.22 8.89 -17.96
CA TYR A 293 4.70 9.90 -17.05
C TYR A 293 5.26 11.07 -17.84
N MET A 294 4.87 12.30 -17.49
CA MET A 294 5.46 13.52 -18.02
C MET A 294 6.16 14.28 -16.90
N MET A 295 7.46 14.54 -17.08
CA MET A 295 8.13 15.59 -16.34
C MET A 295 7.78 16.93 -16.97
N TYR A 296 7.34 17.85 -16.13
CA TYR A 296 6.99 19.21 -16.55
C TYR A 296 7.59 20.23 -15.60
N TYR A 297 7.70 21.47 -16.04
CA TYR A 297 7.98 22.61 -15.16
C TYR A 297 6.86 23.66 -15.21
N THR A 298 6.68 24.39 -14.12
CA THR A 298 5.69 25.48 -14.00
C THR A 298 6.26 26.63 -13.16
N LYS A 299 5.67 27.82 -13.29
CA LYS A 299 5.89 28.90 -12.33
C LYS A 299 5.18 28.58 -11.01
N GLY A 300 5.80 28.96 -9.90
CA GLY A 300 5.28 28.68 -8.56
C GLY A 300 5.57 27.24 -8.13
N GLU A 301 4.77 26.71 -7.20
CA GLU A 301 4.93 25.34 -6.68
C GLU A 301 4.33 24.29 -7.62
N ALA A 302 5.08 23.26 -7.97
CA ALA A 302 4.61 22.21 -8.86
C ALA A 302 3.63 21.27 -8.14
N GLU A 303 2.61 20.82 -8.86
CA GLU A 303 1.62 19.87 -8.36
C GLU A 303 1.97 18.47 -8.85
N TYR A 304 1.73 17.43 -8.05
CA TYR A 304 1.65 16.10 -8.64
C TYR A 304 0.28 15.97 -9.31
N LEU A 305 0.30 15.91 -10.65
CA LEU A 305 -0.89 15.89 -11.50
C LEU A 305 -1.15 14.47 -12.00
N GLN A 306 -2.43 14.17 -12.22
CA GLN A 306 -2.83 12.84 -12.62
C GLN A 306 -4.07 12.81 -13.51
N CYS A 307 -4.08 11.88 -14.45
CA CYS A 307 -5.21 11.51 -15.28
C CYS A 307 -5.35 9.99 -15.23
N GLY A 308 -6.36 9.51 -14.50
CA GLY A 308 -6.66 8.09 -14.39
C GLY A 308 -7.83 7.72 -15.31
N GLY A 309 -7.62 6.78 -16.22
CA GLY A 309 -8.66 6.19 -17.05
C GLY A 309 -9.13 7.00 -18.25
N ASN A 310 -10.08 6.46 -19.00
CA ASN A 310 -10.66 7.08 -20.19
C ASN A 310 -11.88 7.96 -19.82
N ARG A 311 -11.67 9.21 -19.38
CA ARG A 311 -12.77 10.10 -18.96
C ARG A 311 -13.52 10.76 -20.12
N ILE A 312 -12.92 10.80 -21.30
CA ILE A 312 -13.48 11.40 -22.51
C ILE A 312 -13.32 10.46 -23.73
N PRO A 313 -13.97 9.29 -23.76
CA PRO A 313 -13.77 8.28 -24.81
C PRO A 313 -14.09 8.75 -26.23
N SER A 314 -14.98 9.73 -26.40
CA SER A 314 -15.24 10.33 -27.70
C SER A 314 -14.01 11.03 -28.26
N GLN A 315 -13.24 11.73 -27.44
CA GLN A 315 -12.04 12.43 -27.87
C GLN A 315 -10.87 11.48 -28.10
N ALA A 316 -10.78 10.41 -27.31
CA ALA A 316 -9.75 9.38 -27.51
C ALA A 316 -9.93 8.63 -28.85
N ARG A 317 -11.17 8.39 -29.28
CA ARG A 317 -11.47 7.83 -30.60
C ARG A 317 -11.00 8.71 -31.76
N ASP A 318 -10.96 10.02 -31.58
CA ASP A 318 -10.53 10.98 -32.59
C ASP A 318 -8.99 11.13 -32.69
N MET A 319 -8.21 10.34 -31.94
CA MET A 319 -6.75 10.41 -32.00
C MET A 319 -6.21 10.06 -33.40
N PRO A 320 -5.05 10.62 -33.81
CA PRO A 320 -4.45 10.30 -35.10
C PRO A 320 -4.11 8.81 -35.23
N ASP A 321 -4.20 8.25 -36.44
CA ASP A 321 -3.80 6.85 -36.72
C ASP A 321 -2.33 6.57 -36.36
N SER A 322 -1.50 7.62 -36.39
CA SER A 322 -0.11 7.55 -35.93
C SER A 322 0.03 7.11 -34.46
N SER A 323 -1.04 7.15 -33.66
CA SER A 323 -1.05 6.62 -32.29
C SER A 323 -0.92 5.09 -32.22
N PHE A 324 -1.22 4.37 -33.30
CA PHE A 324 -1.03 2.92 -33.44
C PHE A 324 0.30 2.52 -34.08
N GLU A 325 1.01 3.47 -34.69
CA GLU A 325 2.26 3.20 -35.38
C GLU A 325 3.38 2.87 -34.38
N LEU A 326 4.00 1.71 -34.59
CA LEU A 326 5.19 1.30 -33.87
C LEU A 326 6.35 2.26 -34.15
N LEU A 327 7.22 2.43 -33.16
CA LEU A 327 8.49 3.11 -33.38
C LEU A 327 9.37 2.29 -34.32
N PRO A 328 10.20 2.93 -35.17
CA PRO A 328 11.13 2.21 -36.02
C PRO A 328 12.06 1.35 -35.15
N PRO A 329 12.45 0.14 -35.62
CA PRO A 329 13.42 -0.68 -34.92
C PRO A 329 14.68 0.13 -34.61
N ASN A 330 15.18 -0.01 -33.39
CA ASN A 330 16.40 0.62 -32.94
C ASN A 330 17.32 -0.49 -32.43
N PRO A 331 18.22 -1.03 -33.28
CA PRO A 331 19.03 -2.20 -32.94
C PRO A 331 19.76 -2.10 -31.60
N LYS A 332 20.18 -0.89 -31.18
CA LYS A 332 20.84 -0.68 -29.88
C LYS A 332 19.89 -0.84 -28.69
N LEU A 333 18.66 -0.31 -28.80
CA LEU A 333 17.65 -0.43 -27.75
C LEU A 333 16.93 -1.78 -27.82
N ASP A 334 16.81 -2.35 -29.02
CA ASP A 334 16.24 -3.68 -29.25
C ASP A 334 17.18 -4.79 -28.76
N GLU A 335 18.50 -4.70 -28.97
CA GLU A 335 19.48 -5.63 -28.38
C GLU A 335 19.44 -5.57 -26.84
N GLN A 336 19.24 -4.38 -26.28
CA GLN A 336 19.07 -4.19 -24.84
C GLN A 336 17.75 -4.78 -24.32
N ALA A 337 16.69 -4.68 -25.11
CA ALA A 337 15.42 -5.37 -24.85
C ALA A 337 15.51 -6.88 -25.16
N SER A 338 16.44 -7.34 -26.00
CA SER A 338 16.57 -8.77 -26.40
C SER A 338 17.54 -9.55 -25.52
N GLY A 339 18.27 -8.89 -24.62
CA GLY A 339 18.86 -9.54 -23.44
C GLY A 339 17.80 -10.20 -22.54
N HIS A 340 16.52 -9.93 -22.80
CA HIS A 340 15.39 -10.79 -22.46
C HIS A 340 15.44 -12.08 -23.28
N HIS A 341 16.27 -13.04 -22.86
CA HIS A 341 15.99 -14.42 -23.23
C HIS A 341 14.68 -14.83 -22.55
N HIS A 342 13.66 -14.98 -23.40
CA HIS A 342 12.55 -15.90 -23.20
C HIS A 342 13.07 -17.21 -22.63
N HIS A 343 12.85 -17.44 -21.34
CA HIS A 343 12.55 -18.76 -20.86
C HIS A 343 11.03 -18.84 -20.72
N ASP A 344 10.42 -19.48 -21.71
CA ASP A 344 9.24 -20.28 -21.43
C ASP A 344 9.61 -21.22 -20.28
N HIS A 345 9.19 -20.88 -19.07
CA HIS A 345 9.27 -21.82 -17.96
C HIS A 345 8.25 -22.93 -18.23
N HIS A 346 8.72 -23.95 -18.94
CA HIS A 346 8.27 -25.30 -18.69
C HIS A 346 8.40 -25.58 -17.20
N GLY A 347 7.32 -26.13 -16.63
CA GLY A 347 7.15 -26.31 -15.20
C GLY A 347 8.34 -26.98 -14.52
N ASP A 348 8.77 -26.35 -13.44
CA ASP A 348 9.54 -26.91 -12.34
C ASP A 348 8.99 -26.19 -11.11
N GLY A 349 8.29 -26.82 -10.16
CA GLY A 349 8.66 -28.07 -9.53
C GLY A 349 9.54 -27.86 -8.30
N SER A 350 9.58 -26.67 -7.68
CA SER A 350 10.16 -26.54 -6.33
C SER A 350 9.51 -25.44 -5.48
N SER A 351 8.52 -25.83 -4.66
CA SER A 351 8.26 -25.17 -3.38
C SER A 351 9.08 -25.89 -2.30
N ASN A 352 10.03 -25.22 -1.66
CA ASN A 352 10.55 -25.66 -0.36
C ASN A 352 9.49 -25.29 0.69
N SER A 353 8.62 -26.21 1.09
CA SER A 353 8.80 -27.25 2.12
C SER A 353 8.28 -26.84 3.50
N ALA A 354 6.97 -26.63 3.58
CA ALA A 354 6.19 -27.32 4.59
C ALA A 354 5.41 -28.41 3.83
N GLY A 355 5.53 -29.68 4.24
CA GLY A 355 4.64 -30.72 3.72
C GLY A 355 3.19 -30.44 4.13
N ALA A 356 2.27 -31.34 3.79
CA ALA A 356 0.94 -31.30 4.38
C ALA A 356 1.05 -31.26 5.92
N ILE A 357 0.13 -30.54 6.57
CA ILE A 357 0.08 -30.44 8.04
C ILE A 357 -0.03 -31.87 8.59
N THR A 358 0.99 -32.31 9.34
CA THR A 358 1.08 -33.70 9.80
C THR A 358 0.19 -34.01 10.99
N GLU A 359 -0.25 -32.97 11.68
CA GLU A 359 -1.13 -33.01 12.83
C GLU A 359 -2.61 -32.88 12.41
N ASN A 360 -3.52 -33.36 13.27
CA ASN A 360 -4.96 -33.14 13.08
C ASN A 360 -5.24 -31.64 13.00
N THR A 361 -5.83 -31.21 11.89
CA THR A 361 -6.10 -29.79 11.61
C THR A 361 -7.50 -29.36 12.00
N LEU A 362 -8.45 -30.32 12.09
CA LEU A 362 -9.80 -30.08 12.57
C LEU A 362 -9.98 -30.67 13.95
N VAL A 363 -10.58 -29.91 14.85
CA VAL A 363 -10.90 -30.33 16.22
C VAL A 363 -12.35 -29.97 16.53
N GLU A 364 -13.13 -30.95 16.96
CA GLU A 364 -14.52 -30.80 17.37
C GLU A 364 -14.59 -30.65 18.90
N PHE A 365 -15.24 -29.60 19.39
CA PHE A 365 -15.52 -29.42 20.82
C PHE A 365 -16.99 -29.67 21.14
N ASN A 366 -17.29 -30.10 22.37
CA ASN A 366 -18.65 -30.08 22.89
C ASN A 366 -19.00 -28.71 23.52
N SER A 367 -20.27 -28.48 23.85
CA SER A 367 -20.76 -27.28 24.56
C SER A 367 -20.07 -26.92 25.88
N SER A 368 -19.28 -27.82 26.47
CA SER A 368 -18.48 -27.53 27.68
C SER A 368 -17.03 -27.11 27.36
N GLY A 369 -16.66 -27.04 26.07
CA GLY A 369 -15.32 -26.67 25.61
C GLY A 369 -14.31 -27.82 25.60
N ASN A 370 -14.74 -29.07 25.80
CA ASN A 370 -13.84 -30.22 25.72
C ASN A 370 -13.74 -30.73 24.29
N ALA A 371 -12.52 -31.00 23.80
CA ALA A 371 -12.32 -31.64 22.50
C ALA A 371 -12.86 -33.08 22.55
N ILE A 372 -13.72 -33.43 21.60
CA ILE A 372 -14.39 -34.75 21.49
C ILE A 372 -13.96 -35.52 20.25
N ASP A 373 -13.42 -34.85 19.23
CA ASP A 373 -12.88 -35.48 18.02
C ASP A 373 -11.80 -34.59 17.38
N SER A 374 -10.89 -35.19 16.62
CA SER A 374 -9.89 -34.46 15.83
C SER A 374 -9.40 -35.29 14.65
N TRP A 375 -9.25 -34.66 13.49
CA TRP A 375 -8.87 -35.33 12.23
C TRP A 375 -8.31 -34.33 11.22
N GLY A 376 -7.96 -34.81 10.02
CA GLY A 376 -7.51 -33.98 8.90
C GLY A 376 -6.00 -33.91 8.73
N ASP A 377 -5.25 -34.74 9.45
CA ASP A 377 -3.82 -34.90 9.25
C ASP A 377 -3.51 -35.25 7.79
N ASN A 378 -2.42 -34.67 7.29
CA ASN A 378 -1.89 -34.86 5.95
C ASN A 378 -2.82 -34.45 4.79
N LEU A 379 -3.98 -33.85 5.06
CA LEU A 379 -4.92 -33.41 4.02
C LEU A 379 -4.68 -31.97 3.56
N PHE A 380 -4.35 -31.08 4.50
CA PHE A 380 -4.32 -29.63 4.28
C PHE A 380 -2.90 -29.07 4.32
N TYR A 381 -2.70 -27.94 3.65
CA TYR A 381 -1.45 -27.18 3.66
C TYR A 381 -1.62 -25.83 4.34
N LEU A 382 -2.73 -25.14 4.04
CA LEU A 382 -3.06 -23.86 4.64
C LEU A 382 -4.59 -23.68 4.63
N PRO A 383 -5.31 -24.47 5.46
CA PRO A 383 -6.75 -24.34 5.55
C PRO A 383 -7.12 -22.99 6.15
N HIS A 384 -8.20 -22.40 5.66
CA HIS A 384 -8.60 -21.05 6.05
C HIS A 384 -10.03 -21.01 6.57
N GLY A 385 -11.03 -21.12 5.70
CA GLY A 385 -12.45 -21.06 6.06
C GLY A 385 -13.06 -22.43 6.31
N ILE A 386 -13.99 -22.49 7.27
CA ILE A 386 -14.77 -23.68 7.59
C ILE A 386 -16.27 -23.35 7.79
N THR A 387 -17.12 -24.12 7.11
CA THR A 387 -18.58 -24.00 7.24
C THR A 387 -19.21 -25.39 7.38
N ILE A 388 -20.22 -25.51 8.25
CA ILE A 388 -21.01 -26.73 8.41
C ILE A 388 -22.40 -26.47 7.81
N ASP A 389 -22.80 -27.31 6.84
CA ASP A 389 -24.13 -27.20 6.24
C ASP A 389 -25.21 -27.95 7.04
N LYS A 390 -26.47 -27.80 6.64
CA LYS A 390 -27.63 -28.40 7.33
C LYS A 390 -27.63 -29.94 7.37
N ASP A 391 -26.82 -30.59 6.54
CA ASP A 391 -26.69 -32.04 6.45
C ASP A 391 -25.41 -32.53 7.16
N ASP A 392 -24.83 -31.69 8.01
CA ASP A 392 -23.58 -31.89 8.75
C ASP A 392 -22.34 -32.10 7.84
N ASN A 393 -22.40 -31.69 6.57
CA ASN A 393 -21.20 -31.69 5.74
C ASN A 393 -20.28 -30.54 6.14
N ILE A 394 -18.98 -30.82 6.11
CA ILE A 394 -17.93 -29.87 6.46
C ILE A 394 -17.32 -29.34 5.16
N TRP A 395 -17.45 -28.04 4.96
CA TRP A 395 -16.90 -27.31 3.84
C TRP A 395 -15.63 -26.59 4.28
N LEU A 396 -14.57 -26.71 3.48
CA LEU A 396 -13.26 -26.16 3.80
C LEU A 396 -12.64 -25.49 2.58
N THR A 397 -11.97 -24.37 2.81
CA THR A 397 -11.06 -23.77 1.83
C THR A 397 -9.62 -23.99 2.25
N ASP A 398 -8.75 -24.25 1.28
CA ASP A 398 -7.31 -24.29 1.50
C ASP A 398 -6.62 -23.32 0.55
N VAL A 399 -5.98 -22.33 1.15
CA VAL A 399 -5.35 -21.19 0.49
C VAL A 399 -4.15 -21.66 -0.33
N ALA A 400 -3.31 -22.54 0.23
CA ALA A 400 -2.12 -23.07 -0.43
C ALA A 400 -2.49 -24.07 -1.53
N LEU A 401 -3.53 -24.87 -1.34
CA LEU A 401 -4.00 -25.80 -2.36
C LEU A 401 -4.79 -25.11 -3.47
N HIS A 402 -5.32 -23.90 -3.23
CA HIS A 402 -6.27 -23.20 -4.11
C HIS A 402 -7.55 -24.02 -4.38
N GLN A 403 -8.03 -24.70 -3.34
CA GLN A 403 -9.13 -25.65 -3.46
C GLN A 403 -10.21 -25.43 -2.41
N VAL A 404 -11.42 -25.88 -2.76
CA VAL A 404 -12.56 -25.99 -1.87
C VAL A 404 -12.95 -27.45 -1.75
N PHE A 405 -13.22 -27.91 -0.54
CA PHE A 405 -13.54 -29.29 -0.23
C PHE A 405 -14.89 -29.39 0.46
N LYS A 406 -15.62 -30.48 0.18
CA LYS A 406 -16.81 -30.91 0.93
C LYS A 406 -16.58 -32.30 1.51
N PHE A 407 -16.60 -32.44 2.83
CA PHE A 407 -16.53 -33.72 3.52
C PHE A 407 -17.90 -34.08 4.08
N THR A 408 -18.31 -35.34 3.92
CA THR A 408 -19.57 -35.82 4.48
C THR A 408 -19.32 -36.46 5.84
N PRO A 409 -20.32 -36.53 6.73
CA PRO A 409 -20.21 -37.28 7.98
C PRO A 409 -19.80 -38.75 7.77
N ALA A 410 -20.14 -39.34 6.62
CA ALA A 410 -19.86 -40.73 6.28
C ALA A 410 -18.39 -41.00 5.91
N ASN A 411 -17.69 -40.02 5.34
CA ASN A 411 -16.27 -40.14 5.00
C ASN A 411 -15.56 -38.80 5.14
N ARG A 412 -14.68 -38.72 6.14
CA ARG A 412 -13.87 -37.55 6.46
C ARG A 412 -12.45 -37.62 5.89
N ASN A 413 -12.02 -38.78 5.37
CA ASN A 413 -10.68 -38.95 4.79
C ASN A 413 -10.63 -38.61 3.30
N THR A 414 -11.78 -38.57 2.63
CA THR A 414 -11.86 -38.27 1.20
C THR A 414 -13.00 -37.28 0.96
N PRO A 415 -12.71 -36.12 0.34
CA PRO A 415 -13.75 -35.15 0.04
C PRO A 415 -14.72 -35.73 -0.99
N SER A 416 -16.01 -35.50 -0.77
CA SER A 416 -17.09 -35.83 -1.70
C SER A 416 -17.15 -34.87 -2.90
N LEU A 417 -16.68 -33.64 -2.71
CA LEU A 417 -16.51 -32.63 -3.75
C LEU A 417 -15.16 -31.95 -3.55
N THR A 418 -14.43 -31.75 -4.65
CA THR A 418 -13.21 -30.93 -4.68
C THR A 418 -13.30 -30.01 -5.88
N LEU A 419 -13.22 -28.70 -5.62
CA LEU A 419 -13.18 -27.68 -6.65
C LEU A 419 -11.81 -26.99 -6.63
N GLY A 420 -11.37 -26.52 -7.80
CA GLY A 420 -10.04 -25.93 -7.98
C GLY A 420 -8.96 -26.96 -8.30
N GLN A 421 -7.78 -26.47 -8.68
CA GLN A 421 -6.64 -27.29 -9.08
C GLN A 421 -5.56 -27.20 -8.01
N ARG A 422 -5.19 -28.36 -7.46
CA ARG A 422 -4.21 -28.47 -6.38
C ARG A 422 -2.91 -27.74 -6.72
N PHE A 423 -2.48 -26.81 -5.87
CA PHE A 423 -1.28 -25.97 -6.02
C PHE A 423 -1.23 -25.13 -7.30
N LYS A 424 -2.36 -24.98 -7.99
CA LYS A 424 -2.42 -24.21 -9.22
C LYS A 424 -3.43 -23.08 -9.09
N PRO A 425 -2.97 -21.84 -8.83
CA PRO A 425 -3.86 -20.70 -8.76
C PRO A 425 -4.48 -20.44 -10.14
N GLY A 426 -5.70 -19.91 -10.15
CA GLY A 426 -6.34 -19.45 -11.37
C GLY A 426 -7.52 -18.54 -11.11
N SER A 427 -8.03 -17.93 -12.16
CA SER A 427 -9.16 -16.99 -12.14
C SER A 427 -10.30 -17.40 -13.09
N THR A 428 -10.24 -18.62 -13.62
CA THR A 428 -11.30 -19.18 -14.49
C THR A 428 -12.53 -19.61 -13.69
N GLU A 429 -13.56 -20.08 -14.39
CA GLU A 429 -14.80 -20.61 -13.79
C GLU A 429 -14.61 -21.86 -12.93
N THR A 430 -13.50 -22.59 -13.13
CA THR A 430 -13.21 -23.87 -12.45
C THR A 430 -11.94 -23.83 -11.60
N SER A 431 -11.34 -22.66 -11.43
CA SER A 431 -10.07 -22.48 -10.70
C SER A 431 -10.19 -21.33 -9.71
N PHE A 432 -9.61 -21.50 -8.53
CA PHE A 432 -9.51 -20.44 -7.53
C PHE A 432 -8.07 -19.97 -7.41
N CYS A 433 -7.88 -18.81 -6.80
CA CYS A 433 -6.58 -18.38 -6.32
C CYS A 433 -6.77 -17.90 -4.89
N LYS A 434 -6.35 -18.79 -3.98
CA LYS A 434 -6.45 -18.61 -2.53
C LYS A 434 -7.91 -18.33 -2.09
N PRO A 435 -8.83 -19.31 -2.24
CA PRO A 435 -10.20 -19.16 -1.77
C PRO A 435 -10.24 -19.06 -0.24
N THR A 436 -11.17 -18.28 0.30
CA THR A 436 -11.18 -17.88 1.71
C THR A 436 -12.33 -18.50 2.49
N ASP A 437 -13.53 -18.59 1.94
CA ASP A 437 -14.72 -19.00 2.70
C ASP A 437 -15.81 -19.61 1.80
N VAL A 438 -16.75 -20.34 2.42
CA VAL A 438 -17.91 -20.96 1.79
C VAL A 438 -19.18 -20.68 2.57
N ALA A 439 -20.24 -20.23 1.90
CA ALA A 439 -21.58 -20.12 2.47
C ALA A 439 -22.58 -21.03 1.72
N VAL A 440 -23.35 -21.85 2.43
CA VAL A 440 -24.16 -22.93 1.83
C VAL A 440 -25.65 -22.67 2.03
N LEU A 441 -26.43 -22.73 0.94
CA LEU A 441 -27.89 -22.60 0.92
C LEU A 441 -28.58 -23.89 1.36
N SER A 442 -29.83 -23.77 1.82
CA SER A 442 -30.64 -24.92 2.23
C SER A 442 -30.97 -25.89 1.10
N ASP A 443 -30.88 -25.49 -0.17
CA ASP A 443 -31.04 -26.37 -1.33
C ASP A 443 -29.75 -27.12 -1.72
N GLY A 444 -28.65 -26.84 -1.02
CA GLY A 444 -27.32 -27.40 -1.26
C GLY A 444 -26.46 -26.60 -2.26
N GLY A 445 -27.01 -25.57 -2.91
CA GLY A 445 -26.22 -24.57 -3.64
C GLY A 445 -25.31 -23.80 -2.67
N PHE A 446 -24.26 -23.16 -3.18
CA PHE A 446 -23.29 -22.52 -2.29
C PHE A 446 -22.54 -21.37 -2.98
N PHE A 447 -21.95 -20.52 -2.15
CA PHE A 447 -21.10 -19.41 -2.53
C PHE A 447 -19.68 -19.67 -2.05
N VAL A 448 -18.70 -19.33 -2.88
CA VAL A 448 -17.28 -19.35 -2.52
C VAL A 448 -16.73 -17.95 -2.67
N SER A 449 -16.01 -17.46 -1.65
CA SER A 449 -15.20 -16.27 -1.78
C SER A 449 -13.80 -16.63 -2.28
N ASP A 450 -13.45 -16.10 -3.45
CA ASP A 450 -12.14 -16.28 -4.08
C ASP A 450 -11.29 -15.03 -3.78
N GLY A 451 -10.93 -14.93 -2.51
CA GLY A 451 -10.74 -13.66 -1.81
C GLY A 451 -9.39 -12.99 -2.03
N TYR A 452 -8.28 -13.68 -1.84
CA TYR A 452 -6.94 -13.05 -1.80
C TYR A 452 -6.45 -12.58 -3.18
N CYS A 453 -6.73 -13.35 -4.24
CA CYS A 453 -6.19 -13.01 -5.57
C CYS A 453 -7.22 -12.41 -6.53
N ASN A 454 -8.47 -12.85 -6.45
CA ASN A 454 -9.46 -12.60 -7.51
C ASN A 454 -10.52 -11.59 -7.09
N GLY A 455 -10.74 -11.40 -5.78
CA GLY A 455 -11.67 -10.40 -5.25
C GLY A 455 -13.09 -10.60 -5.78
N ARG A 456 -13.56 -11.85 -5.83
CA ARG A 456 -14.86 -12.24 -6.40
C ARG A 456 -15.60 -13.23 -5.52
N ILE A 457 -16.90 -13.30 -5.72
CA ILE A 457 -17.81 -14.29 -5.14
C ILE A 457 -18.36 -15.15 -6.28
N MET A 458 -18.31 -16.47 -6.10
CA MET A 458 -18.76 -17.45 -7.09
C MET A 458 -19.90 -18.28 -6.52
N ARG A 459 -21.04 -18.32 -7.21
CA ARG A 459 -22.22 -19.11 -6.86
C ARG A 459 -22.24 -20.41 -7.66
N PHE A 460 -22.36 -21.53 -6.97
CA PHE A 460 -22.44 -22.86 -7.52
C PHE A 460 -23.78 -23.53 -7.20
N ASP A 461 -24.19 -24.45 -8.06
CA ASP A 461 -25.26 -25.39 -7.74
C ASP A 461 -24.77 -26.48 -6.78
N LYS A 462 -25.69 -27.31 -6.29
CA LYS A 462 -25.37 -28.41 -5.35
C LYS A 462 -24.39 -29.46 -5.88
N ASP A 463 -24.21 -29.54 -7.20
CA ASP A 463 -23.32 -30.49 -7.87
C ASP A 463 -21.95 -29.88 -8.17
N GLY A 464 -21.76 -28.58 -7.86
CA GLY A 464 -20.50 -27.86 -8.04
C GLY A 464 -20.34 -27.21 -9.41
N HIS A 465 -21.41 -27.07 -10.20
CA HIS A 465 -21.36 -26.30 -11.45
C HIS A 465 -21.53 -24.81 -11.15
N LEU A 466 -20.70 -23.98 -11.79
CA LEU A 466 -20.78 -22.54 -11.65
C LEU A 466 -22.11 -22.04 -12.24
N VAL A 467 -22.91 -21.37 -11.42
CA VAL A 467 -24.14 -20.70 -11.85
C VAL A 467 -23.83 -19.26 -12.26
N ARG A 468 -23.04 -18.56 -11.43
CA ARG A 468 -22.67 -17.15 -11.68
C ARG A 468 -21.48 -16.74 -10.84
N GLN A 469 -20.82 -15.67 -11.24
CA GLN A 469 -19.87 -14.94 -10.39
C GLN A 469 -20.12 -13.43 -10.45
N TRP A 470 -19.73 -12.73 -9.40
CA TRP A 470 -19.68 -11.27 -9.38
C TRP A 470 -18.56 -10.81 -8.46
N GLY A 471 -18.31 -9.51 -8.46
CA GLY A 471 -17.12 -8.95 -7.81
C GLY A 471 -15.94 -8.86 -8.78
N SER A 472 -15.04 -7.94 -8.48
CA SER A 472 -13.75 -7.83 -9.14
C SER A 472 -12.73 -7.32 -8.14
N MET A 473 -11.47 -7.70 -8.31
CA MET A 473 -10.39 -7.17 -7.50
C MET A 473 -10.42 -5.64 -7.50
N ALA A 474 -10.49 -5.05 -6.31
CA ALA A 474 -10.40 -3.63 -6.10
C ALA A 474 -8.97 -3.22 -6.44
N VAL A 475 -8.81 -2.60 -7.59
CA VAL A 475 -7.55 -1.97 -7.93
C VAL A 475 -7.41 -0.80 -6.97
N LYS A 476 -6.48 -0.89 -6.00
CA LYS A 476 -5.93 0.28 -5.32
C LYS A 476 -5.23 1.11 -6.38
N GLY A 477 -6.01 1.88 -7.13
CA GLY A 477 -5.48 2.80 -8.11
C GLY A 477 -4.51 3.74 -7.39
N LEU A 478 -3.59 4.34 -8.15
CA LEU A 478 -2.58 5.29 -7.66
C LEU A 478 -3.13 6.45 -6.80
N PHE A 479 -4.45 6.60 -6.73
CA PHE A 479 -5.17 7.75 -6.18
C PHE A 479 -6.11 7.40 -5.01
N SER A 480 -5.88 6.27 -4.32
CA SER A 480 -6.51 5.90 -3.04
C SER A 480 -7.98 6.32 -2.93
N ARG A 481 -8.82 5.83 -3.85
CA ARG A 481 -10.28 5.95 -3.73
C ARG A 481 -10.83 4.71 -3.04
N LYS A 482 -11.84 4.90 -2.18
CA LYS A 482 -12.68 3.81 -1.68
C LYS A 482 -13.23 3.06 -2.91
N PRO A 483 -12.98 1.74 -3.04
CA PRO A 483 -13.40 1.00 -4.23
C PRO A 483 -14.92 1.05 -4.40
N ALA A 484 -15.40 0.95 -5.64
CA ALA A 484 -16.84 0.96 -5.90
C ALA A 484 -17.52 -0.27 -5.25
N PRO A 485 -18.85 -0.25 -5.07
CA PRO A 485 -19.60 -1.47 -4.79
C PRO A 485 -19.29 -2.57 -5.81
N ASN A 486 -19.28 -3.84 -5.40
CA ASN A 486 -18.81 -4.99 -6.19
C ASN A 486 -17.31 -4.99 -6.53
N GLN A 487 -16.49 -4.14 -5.89
CA GLN A 487 -15.04 -4.27 -5.95
C GLN A 487 -14.51 -4.70 -4.58
N PHE A 488 -13.62 -5.68 -4.54
CA PHE A 488 -13.14 -6.26 -3.29
C PHE A 488 -11.62 -6.34 -3.28
N THR A 489 -10.96 -5.95 -2.20
CA THR A 489 -9.51 -6.14 -2.08
C THR A 489 -9.22 -7.54 -1.55
N VAL A 490 -9.92 -7.95 -0.49
CA VAL A 490 -9.88 -9.33 0.03
C VAL A 490 -11.27 -9.68 0.52
N VAL A 491 -11.98 -10.54 -0.22
CA VAL A 491 -13.24 -11.13 0.27
C VAL A 491 -12.88 -12.20 1.30
N HIS A 492 -12.83 -11.87 2.57
CA HIS A 492 -12.22 -12.75 3.59
C HIS A 492 -13.22 -13.75 4.21
N SER A 493 -14.48 -13.35 4.34
CA SER A 493 -15.55 -14.16 4.96
C SER A 493 -16.90 -13.84 4.32
N LEU A 494 -17.80 -14.82 4.29
CA LEU A 494 -19.16 -14.75 3.79
C LEU A 494 -20.16 -15.08 4.91
N ALA A 495 -21.27 -14.36 4.93
CA ALA A 495 -22.39 -14.67 5.82
C ALA A 495 -23.70 -14.65 5.07
N LEU A 496 -24.47 -15.72 5.24
CA LEU A 496 -25.74 -15.95 4.57
C LEU A 496 -26.89 -15.85 5.57
N ASP A 497 -27.88 -15.03 5.24
CA ASP A 497 -29.22 -15.03 5.84
C ASP A 497 -30.24 -15.34 4.75
N GLU A 498 -30.45 -16.63 4.50
CA GLU A 498 -31.35 -17.12 3.47
C GLU A 498 -32.80 -16.67 3.70
N ALA A 499 -33.24 -16.54 4.95
CA ALA A 499 -34.60 -16.11 5.29
C ALA A 499 -34.89 -14.67 4.86
N ARG A 500 -33.85 -13.85 4.67
CA ARG A 500 -33.94 -12.45 4.22
C ARG A 500 -33.36 -12.23 2.83
N ASP A 501 -33.01 -13.31 2.11
CA ASP A 501 -32.35 -13.26 0.81
C ASP A 501 -31.11 -12.34 0.82
N LEU A 502 -30.21 -12.58 1.78
CA LEU A 502 -29.04 -11.73 2.04
C LEU A 502 -27.75 -12.55 2.06
N LEU A 503 -26.78 -12.15 1.24
CA LEU A 503 -25.39 -12.59 1.34
C LEU A 503 -24.52 -11.38 1.62
N CYS A 504 -23.80 -11.38 2.75
CA CYS A 504 -22.83 -10.37 3.10
C CYS A 504 -21.41 -10.90 2.95
N ALA A 505 -20.49 -10.01 2.59
CA ALA A 505 -19.09 -10.31 2.33
C ALA A 505 -18.19 -9.34 3.08
N ALA A 506 -17.25 -9.86 3.85
CA ALA A 506 -16.21 -9.10 4.53
C ALA A 506 -15.12 -8.71 3.52
N ASP A 507 -14.99 -7.40 3.25
CA ASP A 507 -13.98 -6.84 2.37
C ASP A 507 -12.83 -6.29 3.23
N ARG A 508 -12.04 -7.22 3.76
CA ARG A 508 -11.09 -7.01 4.87
C ARG A 508 -10.21 -5.79 4.67
N ASN A 509 -9.53 -5.73 3.52
CA ASN A 509 -8.54 -4.69 3.22
C ASN A 509 -9.14 -3.37 2.71
N ASN A 510 -10.48 -3.29 2.63
CA ASN A 510 -11.22 -2.05 2.40
C ASN A 510 -12.01 -1.61 3.65
N ASN A 511 -11.81 -2.27 4.80
CA ASN A 511 -12.43 -1.94 6.08
C ASN A 511 -13.96 -1.87 6.01
N ARG A 512 -14.59 -2.71 5.19
CA ARG A 512 -16.03 -2.68 4.97
C ARG A 512 -16.62 -4.06 4.84
N MET A 513 -17.94 -4.13 5.00
CA MET A 513 -18.77 -5.26 4.60
C MET A 513 -19.68 -4.81 3.47
N GLN A 514 -19.86 -5.64 2.45
CA GLN A 514 -20.81 -5.41 1.36
C GLN A 514 -21.87 -6.50 1.38
N CYS A 515 -23.14 -6.14 1.23
CA CYS A 515 -24.25 -7.10 1.22
C CYS A 515 -25.03 -7.07 -0.09
N PHE A 516 -25.54 -8.23 -0.46
CA PHE A 516 -26.15 -8.54 -1.75
C PHE A 516 -27.42 -9.36 -1.54
N HIS A 517 -28.35 -9.28 -2.48
CA HIS A 517 -29.29 -10.37 -2.70
C HIS A 517 -28.52 -11.63 -3.16
N THR A 518 -29.02 -12.81 -2.82
CA THR A 518 -28.33 -14.08 -3.15
C THR A 518 -28.16 -14.30 -4.66
N GLU A 519 -28.96 -13.60 -5.47
CA GLU A 519 -28.89 -13.57 -6.94
C GLU A 519 -28.06 -12.40 -7.54
N SER A 520 -27.28 -11.70 -6.71
CA SER A 520 -26.21 -10.72 -7.05
C SER A 520 -26.57 -9.22 -7.11
N GLU A 521 -27.72 -8.79 -6.62
CA GLU A 521 -28.01 -7.34 -6.55
C GLU A 521 -27.33 -6.73 -5.32
N PHE A 522 -26.44 -5.74 -5.52
CA PHE A 522 -25.84 -5.01 -4.40
C PHE A 522 -26.90 -4.22 -3.64
N LEU A 523 -26.89 -4.34 -2.31
CA LEU A 523 -27.85 -3.69 -1.44
C LEU A 523 -27.25 -2.46 -0.75
N TYR A 524 -26.25 -2.70 0.11
CA TYR A 524 -25.58 -1.65 0.86
C TYR A 524 -24.18 -2.09 1.28
N GLU A 525 -23.40 -1.12 1.74
CA GLU A 525 -22.12 -1.36 2.40
C GLU A 525 -22.13 -0.76 3.80
N TYR A 526 -21.40 -1.38 4.72
CA TYR A 526 -21.13 -0.87 6.06
C TYR A 526 -19.63 -0.61 6.20
N ASP A 527 -19.26 0.62 6.56
CA ASP A 527 -17.88 1.02 6.79
C ASP A 527 -17.52 0.78 8.25
N ALA A 528 -16.63 -0.19 8.50
CA ALA A 528 -16.23 -0.59 9.83
C ALA A 528 -15.05 0.22 10.37
N SER A 529 -14.45 1.12 9.56
CA SER A 529 -13.24 1.90 9.85
C SER A 529 -11.96 1.08 10.12
N GLU A 530 -12.08 -0.21 10.43
CA GLU A 530 -11.00 -1.18 10.64
C GLU A 530 -11.22 -2.44 9.81
N GLY A 531 -10.19 -3.27 9.67
CA GLY A 531 -10.24 -4.46 8.82
C GLY A 531 -11.31 -5.43 9.30
N VAL A 532 -12.23 -5.82 8.42
CA VAL A 532 -13.31 -6.78 8.71
C VAL A 532 -12.80 -8.18 8.40
N PHE A 533 -12.58 -9.01 9.42
CA PHE A 533 -12.01 -10.35 9.24
C PHE A 533 -13.11 -11.39 9.02
N ALA A 534 -14.11 -11.42 9.89
CA ALA A 534 -15.18 -12.39 9.80
C ALA A 534 -16.54 -11.81 10.13
N ILE A 535 -17.56 -12.40 9.53
CA ILE A 535 -18.96 -12.02 9.71
C ILE A 535 -19.82 -13.27 9.83
N ALA A 536 -20.86 -13.22 10.66
CA ALA A 536 -21.82 -14.32 10.79
C ALA A 536 -23.24 -13.79 11.02
N SER A 537 -24.22 -14.41 10.38
CA SER A 537 -25.64 -14.07 10.59
C SER A 537 -26.23 -14.82 11.77
N ARG A 538 -27.12 -14.17 12.52
CA ARG A 538 -27.96 -14.79 13.53
C ARG A 538 -29.25 -15.31 12.88
N PRO A 539 -29.47 -16.64 12.79
CA PRO A 539 -30.55 -17.21 11.97
C PRO A 539 -31.98 -16.70 12.29
N LYS A 540 -32.26 -16.37 13.55
CA LYS A 540 -33.60 -15.93 13.98
C LYS A 540 -33.83 -14.43 13.85
N THR A 541 -32.86 -13.62 14.28
CA THR A 541 -33.02 -12.17 14.34
C THR A 541 -32.58 -11.47 13.05
N GLY A 542 -31.66 -12.10 12.30
CA GLY A 542 -31.01 -11.50 11.15
C GLY A 542 -29.97 -10.44 11.54
N ASP A 543 -29.61 -10.32 12.83
CA ASP A 543 -28.47 -9.48 13.21
C ASP A 543 -27.19 -10.15 12.74
N MET A 544 -26.19 -9.36 12.37
CA MET A 544 -24.86 -9.85 12.02
C MET A 544 -23.90 -9.57 13.15
N VAL A 545 -23.10 -10.58 13.45
CA VAL A 545 -21.93 -10.45 14.28
C VAL A 545 -20.74 -10.21 13.36
N MET A 546 -20.03 -9.11 13.58
CA MET A 546 -18.88 -8.70 12.78
C MET A 546 -17.65 -8.60 13.65
N VAL A 547 -16.57 -9.25 13.23
CA VAL A 547 -15.27 -9.19 13.87
C VAL A 547 -14.37 -8.27 13.07
N THR A 548 -13.86 -7.23 13.73
CA THR A 548 -12.85 -6.34 13.16
C THR A 548 -11.55 -6.45 13.94
N SER A 549 -10.43 -6.24 13.26
CA SER A 549 -9.12 -6.18 13.91
C SER A 549 -8.19 -5.21 13.22
N ASN A 550 -7.35 -4.58 14.03
CA ASN A 550 -6.28 -3.69 13.60
C ASN A 550 -4.94 -4.35 13.93
N GLN A 551 -4.39 -5.07 12.96
CA GLN A 551 -3.14 -5.82 13.18
C GLN A 551 -1.96 -4.93 13.57
N ASN A 552 -1.94 -3.66 13.12
CA ASN A 552 -0.90 -2.70 13.49
C ASN A 552 -0.94 -2.30 14.98
N LYS A 553 -2.08 -2.50 15.65
CA LYS A 553 -2.29 -2.10 17.04
C LYS A 553 -2.56 -3.30 17.95
N ASP A 554 -2.56 -4.51 17.40
CA ASP A 554 -2.93 -5.74 18.09
C ASP A 554 -4.23 -5.58 18.90
N SER A 555 -5.26 -5.07 18.23
CA SER A 555 -6.55 -4.76 18.86
C SER A 555 -7.71 -5.22 18.00
N GLY A 556 -8.65 -5.94 18.61
CA GLY A 556 -9.88 -6.40 17.98
C GLY A 556 -11.14 -5.77 18.56
N HIS A 557 -12.18 -5.66 17.74
CA HIS A 557 -13.51 -5.23 18.18
C HIS A 557 -14.58 -6.20 17.66
N LEU A 558 -15.57 -6.47 18.51
CA LEU A 558 -16.75 -7.23 18.14
C LEU A 558 -17.91 -6.25 17.95
N HIS A 559 -18.44 -6.18 16.75
CA HIS A 559 -19.60 -5.35 16.42
C HIS A 559 -20.84 -6.23 16.27
N LEU A 560 -21.95 -5.83 16.89
CA LEU A 560 -23.27 -6.38 16.61
C LEU A 560 -24.02 -5.40 15.72
N LEU A 561 -24.27 -5.78 14.48
CA LEU A 561 -25.03 -5.01 13.52
C LEU A 561 -26.44 -5.55 13.43
N ARG A 562 -27.43 -4.67 13.51
CA ARG A 562 -28.85 -5.00 13.31
C ARG A 562 -29.27 -4.56 11.93
N PHE A 563 -29.96 -5.43 11.20
CA PHE A 563 -30.38 -5.12 9.84
C PHE A 563 -31.82 -4.65 9.84
N SER A 564 -32.00 -3.34 9.63
CA SER A 564 -33.21 -2.82 9.01
C SER A 564 -33.13 -3.05 7.51
N ALA A 565 -34.27 -3.09 6.81
CA ALA A 565 -34.37 -3.33 5.37
C ALA A 565 -33.53 -2.38 4.47
N THR A 566 -32.84 -1.38 5.03
CA THR A 566 -32.11 -0.37 4.24
C THR A 566 -30.78 0.14 4.80
N SER A 567 -30.35 -0.12 6.05
CA SER A 567 -29.28 0.72 6.63
C SER A 567 -28.30 0.14 7.63
N ALA A 568 -28.37 -1.16 7.98
CA ALA A 568 -27.42 -1.81 8.91
C ALA A 568 -27.06 -0.94 10.13
N GLU A 569 -27.95 -0.89 11.13
CA GLU A 569 -27.76 -0.07 12.33
C GLU A 569 -26.78 -0.76 13.31
N LEU A 570 -25.82 -0.02 13.86
CA LEU A 570 -24.93 -0.54 14.88
C LEU A 570 -25.70 -0.76 16.19
N GLY A 571 -25.94 -2.02 16.54
CA GLY A 571 -26.61 -2.43 17.79
C GLY A 571 -25.69 -2.41 19.01
N GLY A 572 -24.37 -2.41 18.80
CA GLY A 572 -23.37 -2.23 19.86
C GLY A 572 -21.98 -2.68 19.44
N THR A 573 -20.97 -2.21 20.18
CA THR A 573 -19.60 -2.68 20.09
C THR A 573 -19.20 -3.27 21.43
N PHE A 574 -18.60 -4.46 21.42
CA PHE A 574 -18.22 -5.21 22.60
C PHE A 574 -16.70 -5.33 22.67
N THR A 575 -16.18 -5.16 23.88
CA THR A 575 -14.79 -5.39 24.25
C THR A 575 -14.83 -5.95 25.68
N PRO A 576 -13.98 -6.92 26.06
CA PRO A 576 -14.01 -7.46 27.41
C PRO A 576 -13.66 -6.37 28.43
N ALA A 577 -14.25 -6.44 29.62
CA ALA A 577 -14.08 -5.40 30.65
C ALA A 577 -12.72 -5.47 31.37
N GLU A 578 -12.12 -6.66 31.44
CA GLU A 578 -10.87 -6.91 32.18
C GLU A 578 -9.68 -7.26 31.26
N ASP A 579 -9.95 -7.66 30.01
CA ASP A 579 -8.95 -8.01 28.99
C ASP A 579 -9.22 -7.25 27.69
N LYS A 580 -8.17 -6.99 26.90
CA LYS A 580 -8.33 -6.47 25.55
C LYS A 580 -8.34 -7.62 24.56
N PHE A 581 -9.24 -7.58 23.58
CA PHE A 581 -9.09 -8.42 22.40
C PHE A 581 -7.81 -8.06 21.66
N HIS A 582 -7.06 -9.08 21.27
CA HIS A 582 -5.94 -9.00 20.34
C HIS A 582 -6.46 -9.17 18.90
N VAL A 583 -5.67 -9.74 18.00
CA VAL A 583 -6.11 -10.06 16.63
C VAL A 583 -7.19 -11.15 16.63
N LEU A 584 -8.45 -10.71 16.52
CA LEU A 584 -9.60 -11.56 16.24
C LEU A 584 -9.64 -11.90 14.75
N HIS A 585 -10.03 -13.12 14.40
CA HIS A 585 -9.96 -13.61 13.03
C HIS A 585 -11.27 -14.21 12.53
N ASP A 586 -11.93 -15.02 13.34
CA ASP A 586 -13.14 -15.72 12.90
C ASP A 586 -14.32 -15.62 13.88
N VAL A 587 -15.54 -15.78 13.36
CA VAL A 587 -16.78 -15.85 14.15
C VAL A 587 -17.74 -16.91 13.62
N ALA A 588 -18.28 -17.71 14.55
CA ALA A 588 -19.41 -18.60 14.28
C ALA A 588 -20.57 -18.31 15.25
N VAL A 589 -21.80 -18.47 14.78
CA VAL A 589 -23.01 -18.32 15.59
C VAL A 589 -23.73 -19.66 15.68
N SER A 590 -24.20 -20.01 16.87
CA SER A 590 -24.97 -21.25 17.08
C SER A 590 -26.26 -21.25 16.26
N SER A 591 -26.72 -22.44 15.84
CA SER A 591 -27.93 -22.59 15.01
C SER A 591 -29.20 -22.02 15.65
N ASP A 592 -29.26 -21.97 16.99
CA ASP A 592 -30.36 -21.36 17.74
C ASP A 592 -30.25 -19.83 17.90
N GLY A 593 -29.11 -19.24 17.49
CA GLY A 593 -28.77 -17.82 17.55
C GLY A 593 -28.41 -17.30 18.95
N SER A 594 -28.24 -18.19 19.93
CA SER A 594 -28.04 -17.85 21.35
C SER A 594 -26.59 -17.68 21.76
N ARG A 595 -25.62 -18.15 20.96
CA ARG A 595 -24.19 -18.08 21.26
C ARG A 595 -23.39 -17.63 20.05
N ALA A 596 -22.33 -16.87 20.29
CA ALA A 596 -21.32 -16.54 19.31
C ALA A 596 -19.95 -17.03 19.81
N TYR A 597 -19.17 -17.62 18.92
CA TYR A 597 -17.82 -18.13 19.16
C TYR A 597 -16.85 -17.27 18.36
N ILE A 598 -15.87 -16.66 19.02
CA ILE A 598 -14.92 -15.73 18.39
C ILE A 598 -13.51 -16.29 18.53
N ALA A 599 -12.85 -16.50 17.40
CA ALA A 599 -11.46 -16.97 17.37
C ALA A 599 -10.48 -15.80 17.37
N GLN A 600 -9.48 -15.88 18.25
CA GLN A 600 -8.33 -14.99 18.33
C GLN A 600 -7.07 -15.76 17.95
N LEU A 601 -6.17 -15.16 17.17
CA LEU A 601 -4.97 -15.82 16.68
C LEU A 601 -3.80 -15.81 17.65
N SER A 602 -3.56 -14.68 18.34
CA SER A 602 -2.37 -14.52 19.17
C SER A 602 -2.68 -13.66 20.40
N PRO A 603 -2.55 -14.20 21.63
CA PRO A 603 -2.52 -15.63 21.93
C PRO A 603 -3.79 -16.37 21.43
N PRO A 604 -3.70 -17.66 21.06
CA PRO A 604 -4.82 -18.38 20.49
C PRO A 604 -5.88 -18.68 21.56
N TYR A 605 -7.06 -18.10 21.38
CA TYR A 605 -8.21 -18.31 22.26
C TYR A 605 -9.50 -18.35 21.44
N VAL A 606 -10.46 -19.16 21.90
CA VAL A 606 -11.84 -19.10 21.41
C VAL A 606 -12.71 -18.58 22.55
N TYR A 607 -13.31 -17.41 22.34
CA TYR A 607 -14.25 -16.82 23.28
C TYR A 607 -15.67 -17.27 22.96
N GLN A 608 -16.43 -17.62 23.99
CA GLN A 608 -17.86 -17.90 23.85
C GLN A 608 -18.67 -16.77 24.49
N PHE A 609 -19.56 -16.16 23.71
CA PHE A 609 -20.48 -15.13 24.15
C PHE A 609 -21.92 -15.64 24.16
N SER A 610 -22.66 -15.27 25.21
CA SER A 610 -24.11 -15.49 25.27
C SER A 610 -24.83 -14.29 24.66
N MET A 611 -25.61 -14.54 23.62
CA MET A 611 -26.40 -13.56 22.88
C MET A 611 -27.85 -13.59 23.40
N SER A 612 -28.07 -13.16 24.66
CA SER A 612 -29.41 -13.14 25.25
C SER A 612 -30.29 -12.03 24.64
N ALA A 613 -31.61 -12.25 24.63
CA ALA A 613 -32.61 -11.35 24.04
C ALA A 613 -32.92 -10.08 24.88
N GLU A 614 -32.17 -9.80 25.95
CA GLU A 614 -32.52 -8.80 26.98
C GLU A 614 -31.63 -7.54 27.00
N THR A 615 -30.92 -7.21 25.93
CA THR A 615 -30.16 -5.95 25.82
C THR A 615 -30.91 -4.80 25.13
N ASP A 616 -32.23 -4.92 24.96
CA ASP A 616 -33.07 -3.87 24.35
C ASP A 616 -33.84 -2.97 25.33
N SER A 617 -33.61 -3.08 26.65
CA SER A 617 -34.41 -2.29 27.61
C SER A 617 -33.68 -1.67 28.81
N ARG A 618 -32.35 -1.53 28.83
CA ARG A 618 -31.67 -0.79 29.92
C ARG A 618 -30.48 0.04 29.45
N GLN A 619 -30.77 1.17 28.80
CA GLN A 619 -30.12 2.45 29.10
C GLN A 619 -31.06 3.61 28.77
N ASN A 620 -32.23 3.57 29.40
CA ASN A 620 -33.09 4.75 29.56
C ASN A 620 -33.76 4.67 30.94
N SER A 621 -32.97 4.88 32.00
CA SER A 621 -33.53 5.23 33.30
C SER A 621 -32.54 6.06 34.11
N HIS A 622 -32.89 7.33 34.30
CA HIS A 622 -32.57 8.03 35.53
C HIS A 622 -32.77 7.10 36.73
N GLN A 623 -31.71 6.87 37.50
CA GLN A 623 -31.87 6.51 38.90
C GLN A 623 -31.30 7.62 39.77
N THR A 624 -32.21 8.55 40.05
CA THR A 624 -32.33 9.20 41.34
C THR A 624 -32.34 8.12 42.42
N HIS A 625 -31.32 8.12 43.30
CA HIS A 625 -31.45 7.53 44.63
C HIS A 625 -31.22 8.61 45.66
N THR A 626 -32.37 9.13 46.13
CA THR A 626 -32.56 9.97 47.30
C THR A 626 -32.17 9.20 48.56
N PHE A 627 -31.24 9.72 49.35
CA PHE A 627 -31.10 9.37 50.76
C PHE A 627 -31.86 10.43 51.59
N MET A 628 -32.87 10.00 52.35
CA MET A 628 -33.52 10.81 53.39
C MET A 628 -32.63 10.86 54.64
N GLY A 629 -32.56 12.03 55.30
CA GLY A 629 -32.18 12.08 56.70
C GLY A 629 -31.58 13.38 57.23
N SER A 630 -32.44 14.37 57.50
CA SER A 630 -32.41 15.26 58.67
C SER A 630 -31.10 16.00 59.04
N SER A 631 -31.10 17.34 58.96
CA SER A 631 -31.32 18.20 60.14
C SER A 631 -31.15 19.71 59.84
N HIS A 632 -32.10 20.48 60.39
CA HIS A 632 -32.01 21.83 60.97
C HIS A 632 -31.38 23.04 60.24
N ARG A 633 -32.30 23.96 59.89
CA ARG A 633 -32.47 25.37 60.33
C ARG A 633 -31.43 26.48 60.03
N GLU A 634 -32.00 27.52 59.40
CA GLU A 634 -31.95 28.97 59.70
C GLU A 634 -30.72 29.84 59.36
N GLY A 635 -31.02 31.02 58.80
CA GLY A 635 -30.20 32.25 58.82
C GLY A 635 -29.73 32.73 57.45
N SER A 636 -30.53 33.48 56.69
CA SER A 636 -30.58 34.97 56.65
C SER A 636 -29.41 35.68 55.94
N SER A 637 -29.75 36.37 54.84
CA SER A 637 -29.24 37.65 54.29
C SER A 637 -27.78 38.07 54.57
N VAL A 638 -27.00 38.54 53.58
CA VAL A 638 -26.87 39.98 53.25
C VAL A 638 -25.87 40.20 52.09
N SER A 639 -26.22 41.17 51.21
CA SER A 639 -25.42 42.12 50.42
C SER A 639 -24.40 41.69 49.34
N SER A 640 -24.64 42.27 48.16
CA SER A 640 -23.70 42.63 47.11
C SER A 640 -22.45 43.37 47.60
N GLN A 641 -21.28 43.06 47.03
CA GLN A 641 -20.44 43.98 46.22
C GLN A 641 -19.06 43.39 45.89
N ASN A 642 -18.56 43.76 44.70
CA ASN A 642 -17.15 43.84 44.25
C ASN A 642 -16.48 42.59 43.61
N VAL A 643 -16.64 42.51 42.28
CA VAL A 643 -15.63 42.00 41.34
C VAL A 643 -14.81 43.21 40.89
N PRO A 644 -13.48 43.32 41.15
CA PRO A 644 -12.49 42.94 40.13
C PRO A 644 -11.06 42.66 40.67
N ILE A 645 -10.62 41.40 40.76
CA ILE A 645 -9.19 41.10 41.04
C ILE A 645 -8.61 39.99 40.12
N VAL A 646 -9.44 39.16 39.49
CA VAL A 646 -8.95 37.98 38.75
C VAL A 646 -8.40 38.32 37.35
N VAL A 647 -8.76 39.47 36.76
CA VAL A 647 -8.30 39.86 35.41
C VAL A 647 -6.90 40.50 35.42
N ALA A 648 -6.46 41.10 36.54
CA ALA A 648 -5.14 41.72 36.62
C ALA A 648 -3.99 40.70 36.75
N VAL A 649 -4.24 39.55 37.39
CA VAL A 649 -3.20 38.54 37.63
C VAL A 649 -2.85 37.75 36.36
N MET A 650 -3.79 37.58 35.44
CA MET A 650 -3.59 36.83 34.19
C MET A 650 -2.75 37.57 33.14
N LEU A 651 -2.57 38.89 33.26
CA LEU A 651 -1.78 39.70 32.31
C LEU A 651 -0.38 40.05 32.83
N ILE A 652 -0.16 40.04 34.14
CA ILE A 652 1.13 40.43 34.74
C ILE A 652 2.17 39.31 34.63
N VAL A 653 1.75 38.03 34.75
CA VAL A 653 2.68 36.88 34.71
C VAL A 653 3.36 36.71 33.35
N PRO A 654 2.66 36.78 32.20
CA PRO A 654 3.32 36.66 30.89
C PRO A 654 4.29 37.82 30.61
N ILE A 655 3.91 39.04 31.02
CA ILE A 655 4.73 40.24 30.81
C ILE A 655 5.98 40.20 31.68
N ALA A 656 5.88 39.74 32.93
CA ALA A 656 7.03 39.53 33.80
C ALA A 656 7.99 38.46 33.25
N CYS A 657 7.48 37.36 32.70
CA CYS A 657 8.29 36.32 32.07
C CYS A 657 9.04 36.83 30.82
N ILE A 658 8.41 37.68 30.01
CA ILE A 658 9.04 38.32 28.84
C ILE A 658 10.13 39.31 29.27
N LEU A 659 9.87 40.10 30.32
CA LEU A 659 10.87 41.05 30.83
C LEU A 659 12.07 40.35 31.49
N ILE A 660 11.85 39.23 32.18
CA ILE A 660 12.93 38.41 32.77
C ILE A 660 13.77 37.74 31.68
N THR A 661 13.15 37.21 30.62
CA THR A 661 13.88 36.62 29.49
C THR A 661 14.68 37.67 28.71
N LEU A 662 14.15 38.88 28.52
CA LEU A 662 14.89 39.99 27.93
C LEU A 662 16.04 40.48 28.84
N LEU A 663 15.85 40.46 30.17
CA LEU A 663 16.92 40.79 31.12
C LEU A 663 18.03 39.74 31.12
N ILE A 664 17.69 38.45 31.08
CA ILE A 664 18.65 37.34 30.95
C ILE A 664 19.38 37.44 29.61
N TYR A 665 18.69 37.74 28.52
CA TYR A 665 19.32 37.96 27.21
C TYR A 665 20.26 39.18 27.21
N LYS A 666 19.89 40.26 27.88
CA LYS A 666 20.74 41.46 28.03
C LYS A 666 21.96 41.21 28.92
N ILE A 667 21.81 40.43 30.00
CA ILE A 667 22.93 39.99 30.85
C ILE A 667 23.85 39.04 30.07
N TYR A 668 23.30 38.12 29.28
CA TYR A 668 24.07 37.18 28.47
C TYR A 668 24.84 37.92 27.36
N THR A 669 24.21 38.86 26.67
CA THR A 669 24.87 39.67 25.63
C THR A 669 25.87 40.68 26.18
N GLN A 670 25.72 41.14 27.43
CA GLN A 670 26.72 41.94 28.13
C GLN A 670 27.90 41.11 28.66
N LYS A 671 27.72 39.81 28.93
CA LYS A 671 28.78 38.91 29.42
C LYS A 671 29.69 38.35 28.31
N VAL A 672 29.30 38.45 27.04
CA VAL A 672 30.11 38.01 25.88
C VAL A 672 31.08 39.11 25.38
N ARG A 673 31.04 40.31 25.96
CA ARG A 673 32.04 41.38 25.79
C ARG A 673 32.84 41.58 27.08
N GLY A 674 33.71 40.64 27.42
CA GLY A 674 34.67 40.87 28.50
C GLY A 674 35.37 39.62 29.01
N SER A 675 36.69 39.62 28.83
CA SER A 675 37.69 38.80 29.53
C SER A 675 38.04 37.42 28.95
N GLN A 676 39.24 37.41 28.38
CA GLN A 676 40.19 36.30 28.31
C GLN A 676 40.32 35.53 29.64
N GLY A 677 40.73 34.26 29.55
CA GLY A 677 41.62 33.66 30.56
C GLY A 677 41.26 32.25 31.09
N LYS A 678 41.97 31.25 30.56
CA LYS A 678 42.61 30.07 31.21
C LYS A 678 41.82 29.09 32.13
N PHE A 679 41.95 27.79 31.76
CA PHE A 679 42.30 26.58 32.57
C PHE A 679 41.37 26.18 33.76
N ASP A 680 41.14 24.92 34.15
CA ASP A 680 41.65 23.58 33.82
C ASP A 680 40.63 22.52 34.29
N MET A 681 40.86 21.28 33.84
CA MET A 681 40.23 19.99 34.12
C MET A 681 39.91 19.64 35.58
N GLY A 682 38.98 18.68 35.73
CA GLY A 682 38.98 17.83 36.91
C GLY A 682 37.80 16.84 36.99
N ASN A 683 37.97 15.70 36.32
CA ASN A 683 37.56 14.33 36.68
C ASN A 683 36.36 14.10 37.64
N ILE A 684 35.58 13.06 37.35
CA ILE A 684 35.71 11.76 38.05
C ILE A 684 34.82 10.71 37.35
N PHE A 685 35.51 9.66 36.88
CA PHE A 685 35.02 8.35 36.45
C PHE A 685 34.16 7.67 37.55
N SER A 686 33.26 6.74 37.31
CA SER A 686 33.51 5.36 36.85
C SER A 686 32.26 4.54 37.19
N GLY A 687 31.87 3.60 36.32
CA GLY A 687 31.85 2.18 36.69
C GLY A 687 30.41 1.69 36.86
N GLY A 688 29.95 0.57 36.30
CA GLY A 688 30.62 -0.49 35.57
C GLY A 688 29.96 -1.83 35.95
N THR A 689 29.57 -2.63 34.94
CA THR A 689 29.53 -4.12 34.91
C THR A 689 28.55 -4.84 35.87
N LYS A 690 27.98 -6.04 35.64
CA LYS A 690 28.24 -7.26 34.82
C LYS A 690 26.97 -8.13 35.01
N ARG A 691 26.47 -8.98 34.08
CA ARG A 691 26.79 -10.41 33.81
C ARG A 691 25.42 -11.07 33.47
N GLY A 692 25.22 -12.09 32.63
CA GLY A 692 26.08 -12.92 31.79
C GLY A 692 25.27 -14.12 31.26
N ASP A 693 25.48 -14.43 29.97
CA ASP A 693 25.50 -15.69 29.23
C ASP A 693 24.55 -16.88 29.50
N ARG A 694 23.90 -17.35 28.42
CA ARG A 694 23.97 -18.76 27.97
C ARG A 694 24.04 -18.84 26.44
N VAL A 695 24.92 -19.72 25.97
CA VAL A 695 25.30 -20.04 24.59
C VAL A 695 24.60 -21.33 24.14
N GLY A 696 24.20 -21.42 22.86
CA GLY A 696 23.87 -22.70 22.21
C GLY A 696 23.35 -22.57 20.76
N PHE A 697 24.24 -22.79 19.77
CA PHE A 697 24.05 -23.20 18.35
C PHE A 697 22.99 -22.45 17.49
N SER A 698 23.38 -21.52 16.62
CA SER A 698 23.86 -21.67 15.21
C SER A 698 22.79 -22.01 14.17
N PRO A 699 22.70 -21.22 13.07
CA PRO A 699 21.54 -21.11 12.21
C PRO A 699 21.59 -22.09 11.03
N LEU A 700 20.43 -22.60 10.63
CA LEU A 700 20.23 -23.18 9.30
C LEU A 700 19.41 -22.19 8.48
N ALA A 701 20.05 -21.72 7.42
CA ALA A 701 19.51 -20.87 6.38
C ALA A 701 18.40 -21.61 5.62
N THR A 702 17.38 -20.86 5.20
CA THR A 702 17.06 -20.69 3.78
C THR A 702 16.27 -19.40 3.58
N ASN A 703 16.60 -18.72 2.49
CA ASN A 703 16.03 -17.47 2.03
C ASN A 703 14.51 -17.61 1.80
N GLU A 704 13.74 -16.62 2.23
CA GLU A 704 12.34 -16.42 1.83
C GLU A 704 12.27 -15.16 0.96
N ASP A 705 11.80 -15.37 -0.26
CA ASP A 705 11.46 -14.35 -1.24
C ASP A 705 10.18 -13.65 -0.75
N GLN A 706 10.22 -12.31 -0.66
CA GLN A 706 9.27 -11.51 0.10
C GLN A 706 8.01 -11.23 -0.71
N TYR A 707 7.05 -12.15 -0.63
CA TYR A 707 5.63 -11.81 -0.67
C TYR A 707 5.29 -10.96 0.57
N THR A 708 5.33 -9.63 0.46
CA THR A 708 4.77 -8.71 1.47
C THR A 708 3.45 -8.17 0.93
N ASP A 709 2.28 -8.42 1.52
CA ASP A 709 1.92 -8.45 2.95
C ASP A 709 1.09 -9.70 3.37
N ASP A 710 0.97 -10.74 2.55
CA ASP A 710 0.11 -11.90 2.89
C ASP A 710 0.86 -13.08 3.55
N GLU A 711 2.19 -13.24 3.36
CA GLU A 711 2.88 -14.44 3.85
C GLU A 711 3.33 -14.36 5.32
N ASP A 712 3.69 -13.18 5.83
CA ASP A 712 3.86 -12.97 7.27
C ASP A 712 2.53 -13.11 8.03
N GLU A 713 1.40 -12.78 7.37
CA GLU A 713 0.05 -12.97 7.92
C GLU A 713 -0.34 -14.46 8.00
N LEU A 714 -0.03 -15.26 6.96
CA LEU A 714 -0.32 -16.69 6.90
C LEU A 714 0.57 -17.54 7.84
N SER A 715 1.76 -17.05 8.20
CA SER A 715 2.71 -17.77 9.07
C SER A 715 2.19 -18.00 10.51
N ASN A 716 1.28 -17.13 10.97
CA ASN A 716 0.61 -17.20 12.27
C ASN A 716 -0.73 -17.96 12.25
N GLU A 717 -1.24 -18.33 11.06
CA GLU A 717 -2.58 -18.89 10.85
C GLU A 717 -2.64 -20.44 10.85
N LYS A 718 -1.74 -21.11 11.57
CA LYS A 718 -1.63 -22.58 11.56
C LYS A 718 -2.77 -23.35 12.24
N GLN A 719 -3.81 -22.68 12.75
CA GLN A 719 -4.88 -23.33 13.52
C GLN A 719 -6.26 -22.75 13.20
N THR A 720 -7.12 -23.60 12.63
CA THR A 720 -8.57 -23.36 12.47
C THR A 720 -9.30 -24.10 13.58
N PHE A 721 -10.19 -23.44 14.34
CA PHE A 721 -10.89 -24.02 15.49
C PHE A 721 -12.38 -24.26 15.19
N VAL A 722 -12.92 -25.45 15.47
CA VAL A 722 -14.33 -25.78 15.24
C VAL A 722 -15.04 -26.09 16.56
N VAL A 723 -15.80 -25.14 17.10
CA VAL A 723 -16.65 -25.41 18.27
C VAL A 723 -18.02 -25.90 17.81
N ARG A 724 -18.34 -27.17 18.09
CA ARG A 724 -19.72 -27.67 17.96
C ARG A 724 -20.51 -27.44 19.27
N PRO A 725 -21.82 -27.19 19.20
CA PRO A 725 -22.71 -27.25 20.35
C PRO A 725 -22.79 -28.65 20.99
#